data_AF-A0A090APY5-F1
#
_entry.id   AF-A0A090APY5-F1
#
_cell.length_a   1.000
_cell.length_b   1.000
_cell.length_c   1.000
_cell.angle_alpha   90.00
_cell.angle_beta   90.00
_cell.angle_gamma   90.00
#
_symmetry.space_group_name_H-M   'P 1'
#
loop_
_entity.id
_entity.type
_entity.pdbx_description
1 polymer ?
#
loop_
_entity_poly.entity_id
_entity_poly.type
_entity_poly.pdbx_seq_one_letter_code
_entity_poly.pdbx_strand_id
1 'polypeptide(L)'
;MKIKLFLLSIVVLVTLGWIAYNNYFKYRNAVAIAFVGPLSGKGAAAGKLMTQAIQLYFDYINQRGGINGKQIILQAFDDQNDPEQARQQALAIVNKDQFIAVIGHWYSSASISGGKIYQAHQIPAITPGSSNIKVTQGNPWYFRNIYNDKATSHFLAHYIKKVFKQDQVTIIHETADYGSYIAETFAKEAQSLAITIKNKWQYYNQDKNLDAVFQHFVEQLKVAKDKAGVILLAMQASEGVKLVKLIKEAGIKTPLIGPSSFSEETFRNGFDDDPIERENPGYYSNDIYVATPLLFDTANEKAQLFLEAYKEQYNEEPDWSAAYAYDTAMVLVEALKKANIEGVPNRLSIDRQKLRDTLASFTNIHDAVKGVTGFNYFDNYRDAQKLVSLGIYKQKNLVSALTQFHVLSNPNEIVDIQQALQDEQVLVMDNQYMYKTHVVYVGIKVNEISHIDMKQLVYNLDFKLWFRFLKGRDFHPTDIQFTNAVDPQKLRSQLAKPIEDCKETPDQIVYCVYRIKGDFRADFLANYYSYKKHVVGIGFRHRTLTRNNLIYVTDMLGMGLNQEKSLAQYLSKTHVLGPAEGWLIDRVWFFPDIAKEYSAGDPQHLNASEGIVEYSRFNAAIQLKQDQLTLRGSIPYKYAHDIMILSGALFLFLAVAASSKKKLSKYIWFFQVIFAFLWLLSGEIIFADWLAQKTNPYQMKHIIRTFDILWWLIPAFLITEALERFIWTPIQETVGAIPNIIRHFFALFIYLLAIVGITVFVYEQQFTSLLATSSVLAMIVGLAIQINISNVFSGIVINMDRPFRIGDWIKIGEFDEGEVIDINWRATRLKRRDGCMLSIPNSQAAEAAIVNFYYPEKVYWLWPTVYIHPKHPPFRVKKILQDALLSADKILHDPEPVIIFTGINEWAATYWIAFCADNYADKYSILESVWTRVWFHLNRADIAPAVMRQEIYIFKGEKNSDPAPSGKTPPFEQPEEIFRAAPFLSTHSLVNQG
;
A
#
# COMPACT_ATOMS: atom_id res chain seq x y z
N MET A 1 33.60 -15.10 27.31
CA MET A 1 32.21 -14.98 27.81
C MET A 1 31.95 -13.62 28.46
N LYS A 2 32.80 -13.14 29.39
CA LYS A 2 32.65 -11.85 30.09
C LYS A 2 32.59 -10.61 29.17
N ILE A 3 33.47 -10.50 28.16
CA ILE A 3 33.47 -9.37 27.19
C ILE A 3 32.19 -9.34 26.33
N LYS A 4 31.62 -10.52 26.01
CA LYS A 4 30.40 -10.63 25.19
C LYS A 4 29.13 -10.28 25.98
N LEU A 5 29.07 -10.62 27.27
CA LEU A 5 28.01 -10.18 28.20
C LEU A 5 28.10 -8.68 28.49
N PHE A 6 29.32 -8.12 28.56
CA PHE A 6 29.55 -6.70 28.75
C PHE A 6 29.05 -5.86 27.55
N LEU A 7 29.34 -6.28 26.32
CA LEU A 7 28.80 -5.66 25.10
C LEU A 7 27.28 -5.79 25.01
N LEU A 8 26.70 -6.91 25.47
CA LEU A 8 25.24 -7.12 25.53
C LEU A 8 24.56 -6.15 26.50
N SER A 9 25.10 -6.00 27.71
CA SER A 9 24.60 -5.03 28.67
C SER A 9 24.72 -3.60 28.14
N ILE A 10 25.79 -3.28 27.40
CA ILE A 10 25.95 -1.96 26.78
C ILE A 10 24.90 -1.74 25.70
N VAL A 11 24.67 -2.67 24.78
CA VAL A 11 23.67 -2.48 23.71
C VAL A 11 22.26 -2.36 24.28
N VAL A 12 21.90 -3.17 25.28
CA VAL A 12 20.58 -3.10 25.94
C VAL A 12 20.45 -1.84 26.80
N LEU A 13 21.49 -1.43 27.54
CA LEU A 13 21.49 -0.16 28.28
C LEU A 13 21.50 1.06 27.35
N VAL A 14 22.10 0.96 26.17
CA VAL A 14 22.08 2.02 25.16
C VAL A 14 20.75 2.07 24.45
N THR A 15 20.09 0.95 24.12
CA THR A 15 18.73 0.98 23.54
C THR A 15 17.69 1.37 24.57
N LEU A 16 17.71 0.81 25.79
CA LEU A 16 16.81 1.24 26.87
C LEU A 16 17.11 2.67 27.30
N GLY A 17 18.39 3.04 27.36
CA GLY A 17 18.84 4.40 27.64
C GLY A 17 18.44 5.36 26.54
N TRP A 18 18.48 4.97 25.26
CA TRP A 18 18.05 5.77 24.12
C TRP A 18 16.52 5.87 24.03
N ILE A 19 15.77 4.80 24.30
CA ILE A 19 14.30 4.81 24.40
C ILE A 19 13.85 5.67 25.59
N ALA A 20 14.48 5.50 26.75
CA ALA A 20 14.22 6.29 27.95
C ALA A 20 14.66 7.75 27.74
N TYR A 21 15.80 8.01 27.10
CA TYR A 21 16.29 9.35 26.76
C TYR A 21 15.36 10.01 25.75
N ASN A 22 14.94 9.33 24.68
CA ASN A 22 13.99 9.88 23.71
C ASN A 22 12.67 10.15 24.40
N ASN A 23 12.08 9.21 25.14
CA ASN A 23 10.82 9.47 25.84
C ASN A 23 10.98 10.61 26.88
N TYR A 24 12.04 10.61 27.68
CA TYR A 24 12.27 11.63 28.70
C TYR A 24 12.54 13.03 28.13
N PHE A 25 13.35 13.16 27.07
CA PHE A 25 13.65 14.45 26.42
C PHE A 25 12.54 14.91 25.46
N LYS A 26 11.79 13.99 24.84
CA LYS A 26 10.66 14.31 23.95
C LYS A 26 9.47 14.90 24.71
N TYR A 27 9.29 14.53 25.99
CA TYR A 27 8.29 15.16 26.88
C TYR A 27 8.79 16.44 27.57
N ARG A 28 10.09 16.57 27.89
CA ARG A 28 10.63 17.79 28.54
C ARG A 28 10.81 18.99 27.61
N ASN A 29 10.87 18.77 26.29
CA ASN A 29 11.02 19.81 25.27
C ASN A 29 9.79 19.89 24.35
N ALA A 30 8.59 19.75 24.89
CA ALA A 30 7.35 19.86 24.11
C ALA A 30 6.82 21.31 24.08
N VAL A 31 6.14 21.67 23.00
CA VAL A 31 5.42 22.95 22.88
C VAL A 31 4.00 22.75 23.38
N ALA A 32 3.68 23.30 24.54
CA ALA A 32 2.35 23.18 25.14
C ALA A 32 1.40 24.27 24.63
N ILE A 33 0.23 23.87 24.14
CA ILE A 33 -0.84 24.76 23.70
C ILE A 33 -2.10 24.42 24.51
N ALA A 34 -2.74 25.43 25.06
CA ALA A 34 -4.01 25.26 25.75
C ALA A 34 -5.17 25.35 24.75
N PHE A 35 -6.14 24.44 24.84
CA PHE A 35 -7.46 24.64 24.27
C PHE A 35 -8.44 24.96 25.39
N VAL A 36 -9.25 26.01 25.22
CA VAL A 36 -10.29 26.37 26.18
C VAL A 36 -11.62 26.49 25.47
N GLY A 37 -12.61 25.74 25.96
CA GLY A 37 -13.95 25.70 25.39
C GLY A 37 -14.88 24.81 26.21
N PRO A 38 -16.12 24.61 25.75
CA PRO A 38 -17.15 23.90 26.50
C PRO A 38 -16.95 22.39 26.40
N LEU A 39 -16.25 21.79 27.36
CA LEU A 39 -16.04 20.33 27.41
C LEU A 39 -17.14 19.61 28.19
N SER A 40 -17.99 20.37 28.89
CA SER A 40 -19.21 19.88 29.54
C SER A 40 -20.40 20.83 29.30
N GLY A 41 -21.58 20.44 29.80
CA GLY A 41 -22.82 21.22 29.64
C GLY A 41 -23.36 21.21 28.20
N LYS A 42 -24.17 22.24 27.87
CA LYS A 42 -24.88 22.33 26.58
C LYS A 42 -23.95 22.41 25.35
N GLY A 43 -22.73 22.92 25.53
CA GLY A 43 -21.75 23.08 24.45
C GLY A 43 -20.79 21.90 24.25
N ALA A 44 -20.94 20.82 25.02
CA ALA A 44 -19.99 19.70 25.05
C ALA A 44 -19.73 19.05 23.68
N ALA A 45 -20.75 19.00 22.80
CA ALA A 45 -20.62 18.46 21.45
C ALA A 45 -19.60 19.27 20.62
N ALA A 46 -19.75 20.60 20.57
CA ALA A 46 -18.82 21.48 19.87
C ALA A 46 -17.40 21.41 20.49
N GLY A 47 -17.29 21.40 21.83
CA GLY A 47 -16.00 21.25 22.52
C GLY A 47 -15.27 19.96 22.17
N LYS A 48 -16.01 18.84 22.08
CA LYS A 48 -15.48 17.55 21.65
C LYS A 48 -14.98 17.60 20.20
N LEU A 49 -15.80 18.07 19.28
CA LEU A 49 -15.45 18.18 17.85
C LEU A 49 -14.20 19.06 17.64
N MET A 50 -14.13 20.21 18.29
CA MET A 50 -12.96 21.09 18.23
C MET A 50 -11.71 20.43 18.82
N THR A 51 -11.83 19.77 19.97
CA THR A 51 -10.70 19.07 20.61
C THR A 51 -10.15 17.96 19.69
N GLN A 52 -11.04 17.14 19.12
CA GLN A 52 -10.68 16.09 18.17
C GLN A 52 -10.01 16.67 16.93
N ALA A 53 -10.54 17.76 16.36
CA ALA A 53 -9.97 18.39 15.18
C ALA A 53 -8.57 19.00 15.42
N ILE A 54 -8.36 19.68 16.55
CA ILE A 54 -7.04 20.20 16.93
C ILE A 54 -6.06 19.04 17.14
N GLN A 55 -6.49 17.99 17.85
CA GLN A 55 -5.66 16.81 18.09
C GLN A 55 -5.30 16.09 16.80
N LEU A 56 -6.23 15.95 15.86
CA LEU A 56 -6.00 15.34 14.55
C LEU A 56 -4.87 16.05 13.80
N TYR A 57 -4.87 17.39 13.80
CA TYR A 57 -3.80 18.16 13.18
C TYR A 57 -2.48 18.06 13.95
N PHE A 58 -2.49 18.14 15.28
CA PHE A 58 -1.27 18.01 16.08
C PHE A 58 -0.65 16.63 15.95
N ASP A 59 -1.45 15.57 15.92
CA ASP A 59 -0.99 14.20 15.67
C ASP A 59 -0.36 14.08 14.28
N TYR A 60 -0.98 14.68 13.26
CA TYR A 60 -0.42 14.75 11.91
C TYR A 60 0.97 15.41 11.87
N ILE A 61 1.18 16.48 12.63
CA ILE A 61 2.47 17.19 12.73
C ILE A 61 3.48 16.42 13.59
N ASN A 62 3.04 15.90 14.72
CA ASN A 62 3.86 15.13 15.67
C ASN A 62 4.41 13.85 15.05
N GLN A 63 3.60 13.17 14.24
CA GLN A 63 4.02 12.01 13.46
C GLN A 63 5.15 12.38 12.50
N ARG A 64 5.21 13.60 11.94
CA ARG A 64 6.28 14.07 11.04
C ARG A 64 7.49 14.68 11.77
N GLY A 65 7.65 14.40 13.05
CA GLY A 65 8.76 14.89 13.86
C GLY A 65 8.47 16.18 14.63
N GLY A 66 7.26 16.73 14.56
CA GLY A 66 6.86 17.91 15.31
C GLY A 66 7.42 19.22 14.76
N ILE A 67 7.56 20.24 15.61
CA ILE A 67 8.13 21.55 15.27
C ILE A 67 9.58 21.58 15.74
N ASN A 68 10.55 21.66 14.82
CA ASN A 68 11.98 21.63 15.16
C ASN A 68 12.38 20.42 16.04
N GLY A 69 11.77 19.25 15.80
CA GLY A 69 11.97 18.03 16.59
C GLY A 69 11.15 17.95 17.89
N LYS A 70 10.40 19.00 18.23
CA LYS A 70 9.58 19.11 19.45
C LYS A 70 8.14 18.71 19.19
N GLN A 71 7.59 17.87 20.06
CA GLN A 71 6.19 17.49 19.98
C GLN A 71 5.30 18.64 20.46
N ILE A 72 4.12 18.75 19.87
CA ILE A 72 3.08 19.67 20.30
C ILE A 72 2.16 18.90 21.25
N ILE A 73 1.86 19.47 22.41
CA ILE A 73 0.93 18.88 23.38
C ILE A 73 -0.27 19.80 23.53
N LEU A 74 -1.46 19.24 23.35
CA LEU A 74 -2.73 19.90 23.61
C LEU A 74 -3.14 19.64 25.07
N GLN A 75 -3.47 20.71 25.81
CA GLN A 75 -4.17 20.57 27.09
C GLN A 75 -5.51 21.30 27.02
N ALA A 76 -6.59 20.55 27.19
CA ALA A 76 -7.95 21.09 27.15
C ALA A 76 -8.39 21.57 28.55
N PHE A 77 -9.11 22.69 28.59
CA PHE A 77 -9.68 23.30 29.79
C PHE A 77 -11.16 23.58 29.54
N ASP A 78 -12.01 23.20 30.50
CA ASP A 78 -13.46 23.36 30.40
C ASP A 78 -13.91 24.72 30.93
N ASP A 79 -14.45 25.56 30.06
CA ASP A 79 -15.07 26.83 30.46
C ASP A 79 -16.60 26.77 30.51
N GLN A 80 -17.21 25.65 30.10
CA GLN A 80 -18.67 25.46 30.09
C GLN A 80 -19.45 26.55 29.33
N ASN A 81 -18.80 27.30 28.43
CA ASN A 81 -19.32 28.53 27.83
C ASN A 81 -19.74 29.62 28.84
N ASP A 82 -19.24 29.57 30.07
CA ASP A 82 -19.52 30.55 31.12
C ASP A 82 -18.39 31.58 31.24
N PRO A 83 -18.70 32.90 31.23
CA PRO A 83 -17.68 33.94 31.30
C PRO A 83 -16.82 33.93 32.56
N GLU A 84 -17.38 33.52 33.71
CA GLU A 84 -16.63 33.47 34.96
C GLU A 84 -15.73 32.23 34.99
N GLN A 85 -16.22 31.07 34.57
CA GLN A 85 -15.38 29.87 34.40
C GLN A 85 -14.25 30.11 33.38
N ALA A 86 -14.53 30.77 32.26
CA ALA A 86 -13.52 31.16 31.27
C ALA A 86 -12.40 32.00 31.89
N ARG A 87 -12.75 32.96 32.76
CA ARG A 87 -11.78 33.78 33.51
C ARG A 87 -10.93 32.93 34.46
N GLN A 88 -11.55 31.98 35.16
CA GLN A 88 -10.85 31.07 36.08
C GLN A 88 -9.88 30.15 35.34
N GLN A 89 -10.29 29.57 34.20
CA GLN A 89 -9.41 28.74 33.37
C GLN A 89 -8.25 29.56 32.79
N ALA A 90 -8.51 30.80 32.36
CA ALA A 90 -7.45 31.69 31.88
C ALA A 90 -6.40 31.97 32.97
N LEU A 91 -6.82 32.21 34.22
CA LEU A 91 -5.90 32.35 35.36
C LEU A 91 -5.14 31.06 35.66
N ALA A 92 -5.78 29.90 35.55
CA ALA A 92 -5.13 28.60 35.72
C ALA A 92 -4.04 28.34 34.65
N ILE A 93 -4.28 28.79 33.41
CA ILE A 93 -3.31 28.72 32.30
C ILE A 93 -2.10 29.62 32.59
N VAL A 94 -2.34 30.85 33.03
CA VAL A 94 -1.29 31.80 33.43
C VAL A 94 -0.42 31.20 34.55
N ASN A 95 -1.05 30.64 35.59
CA ASN A 95 -0.34 30.10 36.75
C ASN A 95 0.55 28.89 36.44
N LYS A 96 0.27 28.14 35.36
CA LYS A 96 1.08 26.98 34.95
C LYS A 96 2.35 27.36 34.17
N ASP A 97 2.43 28.59 33.65
CA ASP A 97 3.53 29.18 32.88
C ASP A 97 4.30 28.22 31.93
N GLN A 98 3.56 27.40 31.19
CA GLN A 98 4.12 26.47 30.21
C GLN A 98 3.53 26.66 28.81
N PHE A 99 2.37 27.32 28.70
CA PHE A 99 1.64 27.44 27.44
C PHE A 99 2.18 28.56 26.58
N ILE A 100 2.51 28.25 25.33
CA ILE A 100 2.96 29.25 24.35
C ILE A 100 1.80 30.06 23.78
N ALA A 101 0.61 29.45 23.70
CA ALA A 101 -0.58 30.05 23.12
C ALA A 101 -1.85 29.35 23.62
N VAL A 102 -2.98 30.01 23.36
CA VAL A 102 -4.32 29.51 23.65
C VAL A 102 -5.13 29.42 22.36
N ILE A 103 -5.78 28.28 22.13
CA ILE A 103 -6.86 28.13 21.15
C ILE A 103 -8.18 28.20 21.92
N GLY A 104 -9.08 29.09 21.55
CA GLY A 104 -10.33 29.34 22.27
C GLY A 104 -10.59 30.83 22.46
N HIS A 105 -11.63 31.23 23.18
CA HIS A 105 -12.73 30.41 23.68
C HIS A 105 -13.77 30.19 22.56
N TRP A 106 -14.86 29.48 22.87
CA TRP A 106 -15.95 29.23 21.91
C TRP A 106 -16.96 30.38 21.84
N TYR A 107 -17.61 30.70 22.96
CA TYR A 107 -18.57 31.80 23.04
C TYR A 107 -17.90 33.17 23.14
N SER A 108 -18.49 34.16 22.47
CA SER A 108 -18.00 35.55 22.50
C SER A 108 -17.86 36.12 23.92
N SER A 109 -18.81 35.85 24.81
CA SER A 109 -18.76 36.30 26.20
C SER A 109 -17.60 35.66 26.99
N ALA A 110 -17.34 34.36 26.78
CA ALA A 110 -16.19 33.65 27.35
C ALA A 110 -14.86 34.19 26.79
N SER A 111 -14.76 34.39 25.48
CA SER A 111 -13.57 34.94 24.81
C SER A 111 -13.24 36.36 25.28
N ILE A 112 -14.24 37.23 25.45
CA ILE A 112 -14.04 38.59 25.98
C ILE A 112 -13.54 38.53 27.44
N SER A 113 -14.07 37.61 28.24
CA SER A 113 -13.68 37.46 29.66
C SER A 113 -12.25 36.91 29.81
N GLY A 114 -11.96 35.75 29.20
CA GLY A 114 -10.63 35.14 29.22
C GLY A 114 -9.57 35.96 28.49
N GLY A 115 -9.95 36.62 27.39
CA GLY A 115 -9.08 37.47 26.58
C GLY A 115 -8.47 38.64 27.33
N LYS A 116 -9.19 39.22 28.30
CA LYS A 116 -8.64 40.26 29.19
C LYS A 116 -7.48 39.75 30.05
N ILE A 117 -7.58 38.50 30.51
CA ILE A 117 -6.52 37.85 31.29
C ILE A 117 -5.31 37.57 30.40
N TYR A 118 -5.52 37.00 29.21
CA TYR A 118 -4.43 36.74 28.26
C TYR A 118 -3.72 38.03 27.81
N GLN A 119 -4.47 39.12 27.62
CA GLN A 119 -3.92 40.44 27.32
C GLN A 119 -3.01 40.96 28.45
N ALA A 120 -3.48 40.88 29.70
CA ALA A 120 -2.73 41.34 30.87
C ALA A 120 -1.44 40.53 31.08
N HIS A 121 -1.43 39.26 30.71
CA HIS A 121 -0.30 38.34 30.86
C HIS A 121 0.47 38.06 29.58
N GLN A 122 0.20 38.78 28.48
CA GLN A 122 0.91 38.69 27.21
C GLN A 122 0.95 37.27 26.62
N ILE A 123 -0.18 36.56 26.65
CA ILE A 123 -0.33 35.23 26.04
C ILE A 123 -1.15 35.38 24.74
N PRO A 124 -0.62 34.97 23.58
CA PRO A 124 -1.38 35.02 22.34
C PRO A 124 -2.52 33.99 22.37
N ALA A 125 -3.73 34.45 22.09
CA ALA A 125 -4.93 33.63 21.97
C ALA A 125 -5.54 33.74 20.57
N ILE A 126 -6.06 32.63 20.05
CA ILE A 126 -6.76 32.59 18.77
C ILE A 126 -8.07 31.80 18.90
N THR A 127 -9.20 32.42 18.56
CA THR A 127 -10.52 31.75 18.61
C THR A 127 -10.90 31.18 17.24
N PRO A 128 -11.40 29.93 17.18
CA PRO A 128 -11.98 29.36 15.98
C PRO A 128 -13.45 29.74 15.76
N GLY A 129 -14.15 30.32 16.75
CA GLY A 129 -15.62 30.43 16.72
C GLY A 129 -16.25 31.72 17.24
N SER A 130 -15.57 32.53 18.06
CA SER A 130 -16.20 33.71 18.67
C SER A 130 -16.24 34.91 17.72
N SER A 131 -17.40 35.19 17.13
CA SER A 131 -17.57 36.16 16.04
C SER A 131 -17.84 37.61 16.46
N ASN A 132 -18.05 37.92 17.75
CA ASN A 132 -18.32 39.30 18.18
C ASN A 132 -17.06 40.18 18.05
N ILE A 133 -17.14 41.37 17.46
CA ILE A 133 -15.99 42.26 17.23
C ILE A 133 -15.19 42.61 18.50
N LYS A 134 -15.84 42.61 19.68
CA LYS A 134 -15.20 42.94 20.97
C LYS A 134 -14.16 41.93 21.42
N VAL A 135 -14.11 40.73 20.81
CA VAL A 135 -13.12 39.69 21.13
C VAL A 135 -11.70 40.17 20.81
N THR A 136 -11.51 40.82 19.67
CA THR A 136 -10.21 41.24 19.14
C THR A 136 -10.01 42.76 19.25
N GLN A 137 -11.09 43.54 19.19
CA GLN A 137 -11.03 45.01 19.25
C GLN A 137 -10.43 45.48 20.59
N GLY A 138 -9.31 46.23 20.51
CA GLY A 138 -8.60 46.72 21.69
C GLY A 138 -7.72 45.68 22.40
N ASN A 139 -7.62 44.46 21.86
CA ASN A 139 -6.80 43.39 22.42
C ASN A 139 -5.74 42.91 21.42
N PRO A 140 -4.48 43.40 21.51
CA PRO A 140 -3.45 43.03 20.55
C PRO A 140 -2.95 41.59 20.66
N TRP A 141 -3.36 40.87 21.70
CA TRP A 141 -2.99 39.49 21.98
C TRP A 141 -4.03 38.47 21.56
N TYR A 142 -5.17 38.92 21.01
CA TYR A 142 -6.25 38.05 20.58
C TYR A 142 -6.45 38.12 19.07
N PHE A 143 -6.51 36.96 18.44
CA PHE A 143 -6.79 36.79 17.02
C PHE A 143 -8.07 35.99 16.83
N ARG A 144 -8.72 36.17 15.68
CA ARG A 144 -9.90 35.39 15.34
C ARG A 144 -9.77 34.80 13.95
N ASN A 145 -9.99 33.48 13.83
CA ASN A 145 -9.89 32.78 12.55
C ASN A 145 -11.21 32.65 11.77
N ILE A 146 -12.33 33.14 12.32
CA ILE A 146 -13.67 33.17 11.70
C ILE A 146 -14.06 34.61 11.31
N TYR A 147 -15.07 34.78 10.45
CA TYR A 147 -15.66 36.09 10.19
C TYR A 147 -16.23 36.73 11.47
N ASN A 148 -16.61 38.01 11.39
CA ASN A 148 -17.28 38.69 12.48
C ASN A 148 -18.81 38.84 12.28
N ASP A 149 -19.53 39.02 13.39
CA ASP A 149 -20.99 39.12 13.43
C ASP A 149 -21.53 40.34 12.66
N LYS A 150 -20.71 41.38 12.45
CA LYS A 150 -21.11 42.54 11.64
C LYS A 150 -21.28 42.10 10.18
N ALA A 151 -20.27 41.43 9.63
CA ALA A 151 -20.31 40.92 8.26
C ALA A 151 -21.50 39.97 8.05
N THR A 152 -21.76 39.07 9.01
CA THR A 152 -22.92 38.16 8.96
C THR A 152 -24.26 38.92 9.00
N SER A 153 -24.40 39.89 9.91
CA SER A 153 -25.63 40.66 10.06
C SER A 153 -25.96 41.45 8.80
N HIS A 154 -24.94 42.08 8.20
CA HIS A 154 -25.11 42.83 6.96
C HIS A 154 -25.43 41.90 5.79
N PHE A 155 -24.70 40.79 5.67
CA PHE A 155 -24.97 39.76 4.66
C PHE A 155 -26.43 39.29 4.72
N LEU A 156 -26.94 38.97 5.92
CA LEU A 156 -28.32 38.51 6.11
C LEU A 156 -29.35 39.58 5.71
N ALA A 157 -29.14 40.85 6.07
CA ALA A 157 -30.05 41.94 5.72
C ALA A 157 -30.10 42.16 4.20
N HIS A 158 -28.94 42.18 3.54
CA HIS A 158 -28.85 42.24 2.09
C HIS A 158 -29.48 41.03 1.42
N TYR A 159 -29.31 39.83 1.96
CA TYR A 159 -29.89 38.61 1.39
C TYR A 159 -31.42 38.64 1.44
N ILE A 160 -32.01 39.07 2.57
CA ILE A 160 -33.46 39.26 2.72
C ILE A 160 -33.98 40.27 1.68
N LYS A 161 -33.32 41.43 1.54
CA LYS A 161 -33.74 42.47 0.60
C LYS A 161 -33.58 42.06 -0.86
N LYS A 162 -32.42 41.51 -1.23
CA LYS A 162 -31.99 41.33 -2.63
C LYS A 162 -32.26 39.93 -3.19
N VAL A 163 -32.42 38.91 -2.34
CA VAL A 163 -32.73 37.54 -2.77
C VAL A 163 -34.14 37.15 -2.39
N PHE A 164 -34.55 37.29 -1.12
CA PHE A 164 -35.93 36.98 -0.72
C PHE A 164 -36.94 38.02 -1.20
N LYS A 165 -36.48 39.23 -1.56
CA LYS A 165 -37.34 40.35 -1.98
C LYS A 165 -38.38 40.70 -0.92
N GLN A 166 -37.96 40.68 0.35
CA GLN A 166 -38.80 40.96 1.51
C GLN A 166 -38.40 42.28 2.17
N ASP A 167 -39.41 43.07 2.54
CA ASP A 167 -39.26 44.38 3.17
C ASP A 167 -39.68 44.39 4.64
N GLN A 168 -39.98 43.22 5.21
CA GLN A 168 -40.44 43.08 6.58
C GLN A 168 -39.66 41.97 7.28
N VAL A 169 -39.32 42.21 8.54
CA VAL A 169 -38.58 41.24 9.36
C VAL A 169 -39.05 41.27 10.82
N THR A 170 -39.09 40.10 11.45
CA THR A 170 -39.21 39.92 12.89
C THR A 170 -37.89 39.39 13.43
N ILE A 171 -37.38 40.01 14.50
CA ILE A 171 -36.10 39.63 15.11
C ILE A 171 -36.39 39.02 16.49
N ILE A 172 -35.88 37.82 16.73
CA ILE A 172 -35.90 37.18 18.05
C ILE A 172 -34.46 36.89 18.45
N HIS A 173 -34.04 37.37 19.61
CA HIS A 173 -32.63 37.28 20.02
C HIS A 173 -32.43 37.00 21.51
N GLU A 174 -31.27 36.44 21.84
CA GLU A 174 -30.80 36.36 23.22
C GLU A 174 -30.23 37.70 23.72
N THR A 175 -30.10 37.83 25.04
CA THR A 175 -29.45 38.99 25.68
C THR A 175 -27.94 38.86 25.82
N ALA A 176 -27.36 37.68 25.59
CA ALA A 176 -25.92 37.47 25.61
C ALA A 176 -25.19 38.21 24.46
N ASP A 177 -23.88 38.42 24.58
CA ASP A 177 -23.06 39.22 23.65
C ASP A 177 -23.15 38.76 22.19
N TYR A 178 -23.43 37.49 21.91
CA TYR A 178 -23.51 36.95 20.55
C TYR A 178 -24.82 37.36 19.86
N GLY A 179 -25.98 36.84 20.30
CA GLY A 179 -27.24 37.13 19.62
C GLY A 179 -27.69 38.59 19.72
N SER A 180 -27.41 39.27 20.83
CA SER A 180 -27.76 40.70 20.98
C SER A 180 -27.02 41.58 19.98
N TYR A 181 -25.73 41.31 19.72
CA TYR A 181 -24.93 42.08 18.78
C TYR A 181 -25.34 41.84 17.33
N ILE A 182 -25.68 40.60 16.96
CA ILE A 182 -26.28 40.28 15.66
C ILE A 182 -27.59 41.05 15.48
N ALA A 183 -28.50 41.00 16.47
CA ALA A 183 -29.79 41.65 16.40
C ALA A 183 -29.69 43.19 16.32
N GLU A 184 -28.72 43.80 17.01
CA GLU A 184 -28.48 45.24 16.93
C GLU A 184 -27.91 45.65 15.56
N THR A 185 -26.88 44.93 15.10
CA THR A 185 -26.18 45.26 13.85
C THR A 185 -27.08 45.00 12.64
N PHE A 186 -27.81 43.88 12.64
CA PHE A 186 -28.81 43.60 11.63
C PHE A 186 -29.91 44.66 11.62
N ALA A 187 -30.40 45.09 12.78
CA ALA A 187 -31.46 46.11 12.84
C ALA A 187 -31.02 47.45 12.23
N LYS A 188 -29.78 47.86 12.47
CA LYS A 188 -29.18 49.06 11.87
C LYS A 188 -29.09 48.92 10.36
N GLU A 189 -28.58 47.80 9.86
CA GLU A 189 -28.45 47.56 8.42
C GLU A 189 -29.81 47.45 7.73
N ALA A 190 -30.76 46.73 8.34
CA ALA A 190 -32.13 46.59 7.86
C ALA A 190 -32.81 47.95 7.66
N GLN A 191 -32.62 48.89 8.60
CA GLN A 191 -33.13 50.25 8.46
C GLN A 191 -32.49 50.99 7.28
N SER A 192 -31.18 50.85 7.06
CA SER A 192 -30.49 51.45 5.92
C SER A 192 -30.99 50.92 4.57
N LEU A 193 -31.43 49.67 4.53
CA LEU A 193 -32.01 48.99 3.36
C LEU A 193 -33.53 49.16 3.21
N ALA A 194 -34.14 50.01 4.05
CA ALA A 194 -35.58 50.23 4.13
C ALA A 194 -36.39 48.95 4.38
N ILE A 195 -35.84 48.02 5.18
CA ILE A 195 -36.57 46.87 5.72
C ILE A 195 -37.24 47.29 7.04
N THR A 196 -38.54 47.06 7.14
CA THR A 196 -39.34 47.36 8.34
C THR A 196 -39.21 46.25 9.37
N ILE A 197 -38.70 46.58 10.56
CA ILE A 197 -38.68 45.67 11.70
C ILE A 197 -40.05 45.69 12.36
N LYS A 198 -40.81 44.59 12.23
CA LYS A 198 -42.17 44.47 12.79
C LYS A 198 -42.16 44.23 14.28
N ASN A 199 -41.30 43.32 14.71
CA ASN A 199 -41.13 42.95 16.10
C ASN A 199 -39.64 42.73 16.35
N LYS A 200 -39.18 43.14 17.53
CA LYS A 200 -37.86 42.81 18.05
C LYS A 200 -38.05 42.30 19.48
N TRP A 201 -37.99 40.99 19.65
CA TRP A 201 -38.20 40.32 20.93
C TRP A 201 -36.90 39.75 21.47
N GLN A 202 -36.77 39.75 22.79
CA GLN A 202 -35.57 39.30 23.48
C GLN A 202 -35.90 38.30 24.59
N TYR A 203 -34.97 37.40 24.88
CA TYR A 203 -35.07 36.48 26.01
C TYR A 203 -33.75 36.39 26.78
N TYR A 204 -33.83 35.91 28.03
CA TYR A 204 -32.68 35.69 28.89
C TYR A 204 -32.32 34.20 28.93
N ASN A 205 -31.07 33.84 28.63
CA ASN A 205 -30.62 32.44 28.55
C ASN A 205 -30.80 31.67 29.87
N GLN A 206 -30.82 32.38 31.01
CA GLN A 206 -30.97 31.80 32.35
C GLN A 206 -32.43 31.78 32.85
N ASP A 207 -33.40 32.18 32.02
CA ASP A 207 -34.81 32.16 32.41
C ASP A 207 -35.29 30.71 32.63
N LYS A 208 -35.84 30.44 33.83
CA LYS A 208 -36.37 29.12 34.20
C LYS A 208 -37.65 28.78 33.42
N ASN A 209 -38.37 29.78 32.93
CA ASN A 209 -39.64 29.63 32.21
C ASN A 209 -39.48 29.90 30.70
N LEU A 210 -38.29 29.65 30.14
CA LEU A 210 -37.98 29.93 28.74
C LEU A 210 -39.00 29.34 27.75
N ASP A 211 -39.53 28.16 28.04
CA ASP A 211 -40.52 27.51 27.18
C ASP A 211 -41.83 28.33 27.10
N ALA A 212 -42.28 28.94 28.20
CA ALA A 212 -43.45 29.82 28.20
C ALA A 212 -43.20 31.12 27.43
N VAL A 213 -41.98 31.67 27.53
CA VAL A 213 -41.56 32.85 26.75
C VAL A 213 -41.60 32.55 25.25
N PHE A 214 -41.08 31.39 24.82
CA PHE A 214 -41.10 30.99 23.43
C PHE A 214 -42.51 30.69 22.92
N GLN A 215 -43.38 30.07 23.73
CA GLN A 215 -44.79 29.90 23.37
C GLN A 215 -45.47 31.24 23.11
N HIS A 216 -45.24 32.24 23.97
CA HIS A 216 -45.79 33.57 23.77
C HIS A 216 -45.32 34.20 22.44
N PHE A 217 -44.03 34.08 22.09
CA PHE A 217 -43.53 34.55 20.79
C PHE A 217 -44.24 33.85 19.63
N VAL A 218 -44.45 32.54 19.72
CA VAL A 218 -45.13 31.74 18.69
C VAL A 218 -46.60 32.12 18.55
N GLU A 219 -47.32 32.38 19.64
CA GLU A 219 -48.69 32.91 19.61
C GLU A 219 -48.77 34.24 18.88
N GLN A 220 -47.86 35.16 19.16
CA GLN A 220 -47.79 36.45 18.47
C GLN A 220 -47.46 36.28 16.96
N LEU A 221 -46.58 35.35 16.60
CA LEU A 221 -46.30 35.02 15.20
C LEU A 221 -47.52 34.43 14.48
N LYS A 222 -48.28 33.55 15.13
CA LYS A 222 -49.54 33.01 14.58
C LYS A 222 -50.54 34.12 14.26
N VAL A 223 -50.65 35.13 15.13
CA VAL A 223 -51.52 36.29 14.92
C VAL A 223 -51.02 37.14 13.76
N ALA A 224 -49.71 37.35 13.65
CA ALA A 224 -49.10 38.16 12.60
C ALA A 224 -49.21 37.51 11.20
N LYS A 225 -49.14 36.18 11.10
CA LYS A 225 -49.11 35.43 9.83
C LYS A 225 -48.06 36.02 8.87
N ASP A 226 -48.43 36.32 7.63
CA ASP A 226 -47.53 36.87 6.61
C ASP A 226 -47.03 38.28 6.95
N LYS A 227 -47.70 39.00 7.86
CA LYS A 227 -47.23 40.33 8.33
C LYS A 227 -45.98 40.24 9.22
N ALA A 228 -45.57 39.04 9.62
CA ALA A 228 -44.33 38.84 10.37
C ALA A 228 -43.07 39.08 9.52
N GLY A 229 -43.18 39.07 8.18
CA GLY A 229 -42.04 39.16 7.28
C GLY A 229 -41.13 37.93 7.40
N VAL A 230 -39.82 38.06 7.17
CA VAL A 230 -38.84 36.99 7.47
C VAL A 230 -38.56 36.96 8.97
N ILE A 231 -38.35 35.79 9.57
CA ILE A 231 -38.02 35.67 11.00
C ILE A 231 -36.51 35.42 11.15
N LEU A 232 -35.79 36.40 11.70
CA LEU A 232 -34.38 36.28 12.10
C LEU A 232 -34.28 35.74 13.52
N LEU A 233 -33.64 34.58 13.67
CA LEU A 233 -33.40 33.93 14.96
C LEU A 233 -31.94 34.11 15.40
N ALA A 234 -31.62 35.23 16.04
CA ALA A 234 -30.26 35.55 16.51
C ALA A 234 -29.98 34.92 17.88
N MET A 235 -29.70 33.61 17.89
CA MET A 235 -29.55 32.82 19.12
C MET A 235 -28.63 31.60 18.98
N GLN A 236 -28.30 30.97 20.10
CA GLN A 236 -27.55 29.71 20.14
C GLN A 236 -28.38 28.51 19.67
N ALA A 237 -27.70 27.43 19.28
CA ALA A 237 -28.31 26.21 18.72
C ALA A 237 -29.36 25.58 19.66
N SER A 238 -29.04 25.44 20.95
CA SER A 238 -29.90 24.76 21.94
C SER A 238 -31.26 25.43 22.11
N GLU A 239 -31.27 26.76 22.19
CA GLU A 239 -32.49 27.55 22.30
C GLU A 239 -33.21 27.64 20.96
N GLY A 240 -32.46 27.68 19.85
CA GLY A 240 -32.98 27.61 18.49
C GLY A 240 -33.80 26.35 18.23
N VAL A 241 -33.32 25.17 18.65
CA VAL A 241 -34.06 23.89 18.53
C VAL A 241 -35.43 23.98 19.19
N LYS A 242 -35.50 24.49 20.42
CA LYS A 242 -36.76 24.65 21.16
C LYS A 242 -37.73 25.57 20.43
N LEU A 243 -37.28 26.76 20.01
CA LEU A 243 -38.16 27.74 19.38
C LEU A 243 -38.60 27.30 17.98
N VAL A 244 -37.70 26.74 17.17
CA VAL A 244 -38.01 26.23 15.83
C VAL A 244 -39.06 25.13 15.90
N LYS A 245 -38.94 24.20 16.86
CA LYS A 245 -39.94 23.16 17.09
C LYS A 245 -41.33 23.77 17.29
N LEU A 246 -41.46 24.72 18.20
CA LEU A 246 -42.72 25.39 18.49
C LEU A 246 -43.28 26.16 17.27
N ILE A 247 -42.42 26.83 16.51
CA ILE A 247 -42.81 27.55 15.28
C ILE A 247 -43.36 26.58 14.22
N LYS A 248 -42.73 25.43 14.04
CA LYS A 248 -43.11 24.44 13.02
C LYS A 248 -44.38 23.67 13.42
N GLU A 249 -44.50 23.25 14.69
CA GLU A 249 -45.72 22.65 15.24
C GLU A 249 -46.92 23.60 15.18
N ALA A 250 -46.66 24.90 15.30
CA ALA A 250 -47.64 25.95 15.12
C ALA A 250 -48.16 26.11 13.68
N GLY A 251 -47.58 25.42 12.71
CA GLY A 251 -47.93 25.52 11.29
C GLY A 251 -47.50 26.83 10.63
N ILE A 252 -46.56 27.57 11.23
CA ILE A 252 -46.05 28.83 10.69
C ILE A 252 -45.11 28.50 9.51
N LYS A 253 -45.49 28.95 8.31
CA LYS A 253 -44.75 28.72 7.05
C LYS A 253 -43.76 29.83 6.71
N THR A 254 -43.71 30.87 7.53
CA THR A 254 -42.85 32.03 7.35
C THR A 254 -41.37 31.63 7.25
N PRO A 255 -40.59 32.16 6.28
CA PRO A 255 -39.17 31.84 6.16
C PRO A 255 -38.39 32.14 7.43
N LEU A 256 -37.59 31.17 7.88
CA LEU A 256 -36.70 31.29 9.03
C LEU A 256 -35.27 31.46 8.55
N ILE A 257 -34.55 32.39 9.17
CA ILE A 257 -33.12 32.60 8.91
C ILE A 257 -32.35 32.73 10.23
N GLY A 258 -31.21 32.05 10.32
CA GLY A 258 -30.40 31.96 11.54
C GLY A 258 -28.91 32.18 11.29
N PRO A 259 -28.13 32.39 12.38
CA PRO A 259 -26.68 32.56 12.33
C PRO A 259 -25.95 31.21 12.36
N SER A 260 -24.62 31.23 12.42
CA SER A 260 -23.75 30.05 12.28
C SER A 260 -23.96 28.96 13.32
N SER A 261 -24.48 29.31 14.50
CA SER A 261 -24.84 28.35 15.53
C SER A 261 -25.86 27.31 15.04
N PHE A 262 -26.71 27.66 14.07
CA PHE A 262 -27.68 26.73 13.51
C PHE A 262 -27.04 25.74 12.53
N SER A 263 -25.74 25.87 12.21
CA SER A 263 -24.99 24.93 11.37
C SER A 263 -24.24 23.87 12.19
N GLU A 264 -24.32 23.94 13.52
CA GLU A 264 -23.65 23.03 14.45
C GLU A 264 -24.40 21.70 14.58
N GLU A 265 -23.69 20.66 15.00
CA GLU A 265 -24.30 19.35 15.31
C GLU A 265 -25.48 19.45 16.29
N THR A 266 -25.36 20.31 17.31
CA THR A 266 -26.41 20.52 18.31
C THR A 266 -27.75 20.94 17.70
N PHE A 267 -27.74 21.79 16.66
CA PHE A 267 -28.96 22.16 15.96
C PHE A 267 -29.42 21.06 15.01
N ARG A 268 -28.49 20.50 14.22
CA ARG A 268 -28.78 19.45 13.23
C ARG A 268 -29.46 18.22 13.84
N ASN A 269 -29.00 17.80 15.02
CA ASN A 269 -29.46 16.59 15.71
C ASN A 269 -30.42 16.88 16.87
N GLY A 270 -30.64 18.17 17.23
CA GLY A 270 -31.44 18.55 18.39
C GLY A 270 -32.91 18.15 18.31
N PHE A 271 -33.39 17.78 17.12
CA PHE A 271 -34.76 17.33 16.88
C PHE A 271 -34.91 15.79 16.94
N ASP A 272 -33.82 15.03 17.04
CA ASP A 272 -33.80 13.57 16.83
C ASP A 272 -34.54 12.77 17.89
N ASP A 273 -34.78 13.38 19.06
CA ASP A 273 -35.59 12.78 20.12
C ASP A 273 -37.10 12.85 19.84
N ASP A 274 -37.52 13.68 18.89
CA ASP A 274 -38.93 13.85 18.55
C ASP A 274 -39.43 12.75 17.58
N PRO A 275 -40.57 12.10 17.86
CA PRO A 275 -41.11 11.06 16.98
C PRO A 275 -41.37 11.52 15.55
N ILE A 276 -41.81 12.77 15.34
CA ILE A 276 -42.14 13.29 14.02
C ILE A 276 -40.87 13.44 13.16
N GLU A 277 -39.77 13.87 13.77
CA GLU A 277 -38.47 13.99 13.09
C GLU A 277 -37.90 12.61 12.72
N ARG A 278 -38.11 11.59 13.57
CA ARG A 278 -37.66 10.21 13.29
C ARG A 278 -38.42 9.58 12.12
N GLU A 279 -39.72 9.83 12.02
CA GLU A 279 -40.54 9.37 10.90
C GLU A 279 -40.26 10.15 9.63
N ASN A 280 -40.06 11.47 9.74
CA ASN A 280 -39.83 12.38 8.61
C ASN A 280 -38.56 13.22 8.83
N PRO A 281 -37.36 12.69 8.52
CA PRO A 281 -36.10 13.42 8.69
C PRO A 281 -36.11 14.79 8.02
N GLY A 282 -35.87 15.83 8.81
CA GLY A 282 -35.89 17.22 8.39
C GLY A 282 -37.23 17.92 8.58
N TYR A 283 -38.24 17.29 9.20
CA TYR A 283 -39.55 17.91 9.45
C TYR A 283 -39.42 19.31 10.09
N TYR A 284 -38.59 19.43 11.13
CA TYR A 284 -38.38 20.71 11.80
C TYR A 284 -37.36 21.60 11.10
N SER A 285 -36.29 21.02 10.56
CA SER A 285 -35.14 21.78 10.05
C SER A 285 -35.30 22.25 8.60
N ASN A 286 -36.09 21.57 7.77
CA ASN A 286 -36.20 21.88 6.35
C ASN A 286 -36.61 23.35 6.11
N ASP A 287 -35.99 23.93 5.08
CA ASP A 287 -36.22 25.29 4.60
C ASP A 287 -35.81 26.40 5.58
N ILE A 288 -35.01 26.06 6.58
CA ILE A 288 -34.31 27.05 7.41
C ILE A 288 -33.03 27.47 6.68
N TYR A 289 -32.88 28.77 6.48
CA TYR A 289 -31.67 29.36 5.92
C TYR A 289 -30.69 29.71 7.03
N VAL A 290 -29.41 29.45 6.80
CA VAL A 290 -28.39 29.63 7.83
C VAL A 290 -27.16 30.31 7.25
N ALA A 291 -26.76 31.44 7.83
CA ALA A 291 -25.45 32.00 7.54
C ALA A 291 -24.39 31.15 8.23
N THR A 292 -23.44 30.61 7.47
CA THR A 292 -22.47 29.63 7.95
C THR A 292 -21.04 29.95 7.50
N PRO A 293 -20.02 29.62 8.30
CA PRO A 293 -18.60 29.81 7.96
C PRO A 293 -18.06 28.81 6.94
N LEU A 294 -18.73 27.66 6.79
CA LEU A 294 -18.31 26.60 5.87
C LEU A 294 -19.51 25.75 5.44
N LEU A 295 -19.58 25.46 4.15
CA LEU A 295 -20.44 24.43 3.57
C LEU A 295 -19.55 23.40 2.88
N PHE A 296 -19.64 22.13 3.28
CA PHE A 296 -18.78 21.09 2.72
C PHE A 296 -19.04 20.83 1.23
N ASP A 297 -20.20 21.17 0.67
CA ASP A 297 -20.46 21.05 -0.77
C ASP A 297 -19.74 22.10 -1.64
N THR A 298 -19.30 23.22 -1.04
CA THR A 298 -18.49 24.28 -1.68
C THR A 298 -17.04 24.25 -1.22
N ALA A 299 -16.70 23.39 -0.26
CA ALA A 299 -15.41 23.42 0.40
C ALA A 299 -14.29 22.89 -0.50
N ASN A 300 -13.11 23.47 -0.33
CA ASN A 300 -11.94 23.14 -1.15
C ASN A 300 -11.46 21.70 -0.92
N GLU A 301 -10.52 21.25 -1.75
CA GLU A 301 -9.96 19.90 -1.67
C GLU A 301 -9.43 19.52 -0.27
N LYS A 302 -8.70 20.42 0.39
CA LYS A 302 -8.17 20.16 1.74
C LYS A 302 -9.29 19.90 2.76
N ALA A 303 -10.44 20.56 2.60
CA ALA A 303 -11.60 20.32 3.43
C ALA A 303 -12.22 18.94 3.21
N GLN A 304 -12.28 18.45 1.97
CA GLN A 304 -12.76 17.10 1.69
C GLN A 304 -11.82 16.04 2.26
N LEU A 305 -10.51 16.25 2.16
CA LEU A 305 -9.52 15.36 2.74
C LEU A 305 -9.57 15.37 4.27
N PHE A 306 -9.78 16.53 4.88
CA PHE A 306 -10.03 16.64 6.31
C PHE A 306 -11.30 15.89 6.72
N LEU A 307 -12.40 16.09 5.98
CA LEU A 307 -13.68 15.43 6.22
C LEU A 307 -13.51 13.90 6.21
N GLU A 308 -12.80 13.35 5.22
CA GLU A 308 -12.51 11.92 5.13
C GLU A 308 -11.62 11.43 6.29
N ALA A 309 -10.49 12.11 6.54
CA ALA A 309 -9.56 11.73 7.59
C ALA A 309 -10.18 11.79 8.99
N TYR A 310 -11.06 12.76 9.23
CA TYR A 310 -11.80 12.89 10.48
C TYR A 310 -12.78 11.73 10.68
N LYS A 311 -13.56 11.39 9.65
CA LYS A 311 -14.48 10.24 9.69
C LYS A 311 -13.74 8.92 9.88
N GLU A 312 -12.61 8.73 9.21
CA GLU A 312 -11.78 7.52 9.35
C GLU A 312 -11.26 7.37 10.79
N GLN A 313 -10.80 8.48 11.40
CA GLN A 313 -10.21 8.46 12.74
C GLN A 313 -11.24 8.36 13.87
N TYR A 314 -12.38 9.04 13.75
CA TYR A 314 -13.35 9.19 14.85
C TYR A 314 -14.71 8.52 14.59
N ASN A 315 -15.00 8.07 13.37
CA ASN A 315 -16.31 7.52 12.97
C ASN A 315 -17.47 8.50 13.29
N GLU A 316 -17.20 9.80 13.13
CA GLU A 316 -18.12 10.92 13.39
C GLU A 316 -18.01 11.94 12.26
N GLU A 317 -19.09 12.68 12.00
CA GLU A 317 -19.14 13.75 10.99
C GLU A 317 -18.64 15.07 11.60
N PRO A 318 -17.55 15.67 11.10
CA PRO A 318 -17.16 17.01 11.53
C PRO A 318 -18.17 18.05 11.03
N ASP A 319 -18.32 19.14 11.76
CA ASP A 319 -19.01 20.34 11.30
C ASP A 319 -18.01 21.50 11.05
N TRP A 320 -18.53 22.70 10.83
CA TRP A 320 -17.68 23.87 10.61
C TRP A 320 -16.82 24.20 11.83
N SER A 321 -17.27 23.90 13.06
CA SER A 321 -16.51 24.18 14.29
C SER A 321 -15.23 23.36 14.34
N ALA A 322 -15.32 22.07 13.96
CA ALA A 322 -14.17 21.18 13.82
C ALA A 322 -13.19 21.70 12.75
N ALA A 323 -13.71 22.08 11.57
CA ALA A 323 -12.89 22.56 10.46
C ALA A 323 -12.12 23.85 10.81
N TYR A 324 -12.77 24.83 11.47
CA TYR A 324 -12.13 26.06 11.91
C TYR A 324 -11.15 25.84 13.08
N ALA A 325 -11.42 24.88 13.97
CA ALA A 325 -10.47 24.50 15.02
C ALA A 325 -9.22 23.81 14.44
N TYR A 326 -9.38 22.93 13.45
CA TYR A 326 -8.29 22.34 12.68
C TYR A 326 -7.42 23.43 12.01
N ASP A 327 -8.06 24.38 11.32
CA ASP A 327 -7.34 25.47 10.66
C ASP A 327 -6.69 26.43 11.65
N THR A 328 -7.31 26.68 12.80
CA THR A 328 -6.72 27.50 13.86
C THR A 328 -5.45 26.86 14.42
N ALA A 329 -5.48 25.54 14.64
CA ALA A 329 -4.30 24.77 15.03
C ALA A 329 -3.22 24.83 13.94
N MET A 330 -3.61 24.74 12.67
CA MET A 330 -2.70 24.86 11.52
C MET A 330 -2.05 26.24 11.43
N VAL A 331 -2.81 27.32 11.50
CA VAL A 331 -2.29 28.70 11.51
C VAL A 331 -1.30 28.90 12.64
N LEU A 332 -1.63 28.39 13.84
CA LEU A 332 -0.77 28.50 15.01
C LEU A 332 0.54 27.74 14.83
N VAL A 333 0.50 26.51 14.30
CA VAL A 333 1.71 25.71 14.01
C VAL A 333 2.58 26.35 12.93
N GLU A 334 1.99 26.89 11.86
CA GLU A 334 2.75 27.59 10.82
C GLU A 334 3.40 28.87 11.36
N ALA A 335 2.71 29.61 12.24
CA ALA A 335 3.30 30.74 12.93
C ALA A 335 4.45 30.32 13.87
N LEU A 336 4.29 29.23 14.64
CA LEU A 336 5.34 28.69 15.50
C LEU A 336 6.60 28.28 14.71
N LYS A 337 6.42 27.64 13.55
CA LYS A 337 7.52 27.28 12.63
C LYS A 337 8.22 28.52 12.09
N LYS A 338 7.46 29.50 11.57
CA LYS A 338 8.00 30.75 10.99
C LYS A 338 8.74 31.61 12.02
N ALA A 339 8.25 31.62 13.27
CA ALA A 339 8.86 32.36 14.38
C ALA A 339 10.10 31.68 14.98
N ASN A 340 10.41 30.44 14.57
CA ASN A 340 11.48 29.59 15.10
C ASN A 340 11.46 29.50 16.64
N ILE A 341 10.29 29.15 17.19
CA ILE A 341 10.05 29.12 18.63
C ILE A 341 10.78 27.94 19.30
N GLU A 342 11.44 28.23 20.41
CA GLU A 342 12.07 27.21 21.25
C GLU A 342 11.10 26.68 22.31
N GLY A 343 10.20 27.50 22.87
CA GLY A 343 9.16 27.02 23.80
C GLY A 343 9.70 26.51 25.13
N VAL A 344 10.87 27.02 25.55
CA VAL A 344 11.47 26.71 26.87
C VAL A 344 11.01 27.73 27.92
N PRO A 345 10.80 27.34 29.19
CA PRO A 345 10.25 28.24 30.22
C PRO A 345 10.96 29.59 30.33
N ASN A 346 12.30 29.59 30.29
CA ASN A 346 13.11 30.80 30.42
C ASN A 346 13.01 31.78 29.23
N ARG A 347 12.38 31.38 28.12
CA ARG A 347 12.16 32.22 26.93
C ARG A 347 10.69 32.44 26.62
N LEU A 348 9.78 31.90 27.43
CA LEU A 348 8.37 31.82 27.11
C LEU A 348 7.73 33.19 26.83
N SER A 349 8.10 34.23 27.58
CA SER A 349 7.64 35.61 27.33
C SER A 349 8.09 36.16 25.96
N ILE A 350 9.36 35.95 25.59
CA ILE A 350 9.92 36.38 24.30
C ILE A 350 9.27 35.59 23.15
N ASP A 351 9.10 34.28 23.35
CA ASP A 351 8.51 33.39 22.36
C ASP A 351 7.03 33.71 22.13
N ARG A 352 6.27 34.05 23.18
CA ARG A 352 4.88 34.56 23.09
C ARG A 352 4.81 35.86 22.28
N GLN A 353 5.72 36.81 22.51
CA GLN A 353 5.78 38.06 21.74
C GLN A 353 6.08 37.80 20.25
N LYS A 354 7.09 36.97 19.96
CA LYS A 354 7.43 36.59 18.58
C LYS A 354 6.26 35.90 17.87
N LEU A 355 5.57 35.00 18.57
CA LEU A 355 4.42 34.30 18.04
C LEU A 355 3.29 35.28 17.70
N ARG A 356 2.95 36.21 18.61
CA ARG A 356 1.98 37.28 18.35
C ARG A 356 2.36 38.10 17.11
N ASP A 357 3.62 38.52 17.01
CA ASP A 357 4.09 39.34 15.89
C ASP A 357 4.05 38.58 14.56
N THR A 358 4.35 37.28 14.61
CA THR A 358 4.29 36.42 13.43
C THR A 358 2.86 36.20 12.96
N LEU A 359 1.91 35.97 13.88
CA LEU A 359 0.49 35.92 13.56
C LEU A 359 0.01 37.24 12.94
N ALA A 360 0.40 38.38 13.52
CA ALA A 360 0.09 39.71 12.98
C ALA A 360 0.75 40.01 11.62
N SER A 361 1.77 39.23 11.20
CA SER A 361 2.40 39.38 9.89
C SER A 361 1.59 38.76 8.74
N PHE A 362 0.65 37.86 9.03
CA PHE A 362 -0.23 37.25 8.03
C PHE A 362 -1.32 38.25 7.64
N THR A 363 -1.00 39.25 6.83
CA THR A 363 -1.89 40.41 6.57
C THR A 363 -2.65 40.34 5.25
N ASN A 364 -2.23 39.47 4.33
CA ASN A 364 -2.77 39.40 2.97
C ASN A 364 -2.72 37.97 2.42
N ILE A 365 -3.28 37.75 1.23
CA ILE A 365 -3.39 36.42 0.61
C ILE A 365 -2.03 35.76 0.28
N HIS A 366 -0.96 36.54 0.04
CA HIS A 366 0.38 36.02 -0.26
C HIS A 366 1.08 35.49 0.99
N ASP A 367 0.81 36.09 2.15
CA ASP A 367 1.31 35.66 3.45
C ASP A 367 0.34 34.71 4.19
N ALA A 368 -0.81 34.40 3.58
CA ALA A 368 -1.87 33.62 4.20
C ALA A 368 -1.54 32.13 4.31
N VAL A 369 -2.03 31.50 5.38
CA VAL A 369 -1.97 30.05 5.53
C VAL A 369 -3.20 29.42 4.85
N LYS A 370 -3.00 28.72 3.73
CA LYS A 370 -4.09 28.03 3.01
C LYS A 370 -4.47 26.73 3.70
N GLY A 371 -5.64 26.69 4.34
CA GLY A 371 -6.18 25.56 5.09
C GLY A 371 -7.46 24.96 4.51
N VAL A 372 -8.16 24.20 5.35
CA VAL A 372 -9.44 23.57 5.06
C VAL A 372 -10.55 24.62 4.90
N THR A 373 -10.47 25.74 5.63
CA THR A 373 -11.43 26.85 5.58
C THR A 373 -11.02 27.96 4.60
N GLY A 374 -10.13 27.63 3.64
CA GLY A 374 -9.59 28.58 2.67
C GLY A 374 -8.32 29.29 3.18
N PHE A 375 -8.10 30.52 2.74
CA PHE A 375 -6.94 31.32 3.16
C PHE A 375 -7.18 31.90 4.56
N ASN A 376 -6.17 31.84 5.43
CA ASN A 376 -6.20 32.37 6.79
C ASN A 376 -5.16 33.50 6.90
N TYR A 377 -5.64 34.73 7.05
CA TYR A 377 -4.86 35.97 7.25
C TYR A 377 -5.74 36.97 7.99
N PHE A 378 -5.13 37.94 8.67
CA PHE A 378 -5.78 38.86 9.59
C PHE A 378 -5.65 40.31 9.14
N ASP A 379 -6.66 41.12 9.45
CA ASP A 379 -6.58 42.57 9.30
C ASP A 379 -5.86 43.24 10.49
N ASN A 380 -5.86 44.58 10.51
CA ASN A 380 -5.26 45.39 11.57
C ASN A 380 -5.92 45.19 12.95
N TYR A 381 -7.14 44.67 12.99
CA TYR A 381 -7.86 44.32 14.21
C TYR A 381 -7.65 42.87 14.62
N ARG A 382 -6.83 42.10 13.90
CA ARG A 382 -6.58 40.66 14.11
C ARG A 382 -7.80 39.79 13.75
N ASP A 383 -8.66 40.30 12.87
CA ASP A 383 -9.83 39.59 12.36
C ASP A 383 -9.52 38.91 11.04
N ALA A 384 -9.86 37.62 10.95
CA ALA A 384 -9.75 36.90 9.70
C ALA A 384 -10.77 37.39 8.66
N GLN A 385 -10.29 37.63 7.44
CA GLN A 385 -11.11 38.03 6.31
C GLN A 385 -11.75 36.79 5.66
N LYS A 386 -12.81 36.28 6.28
CA LYS A 386 -13.54 35.09 5.85
C LYS A 386 -14.87 35.45 5.17
N LEU A 387 -15.27 34.63 4.21
CA LEU A 387 -16.56 34.79 3.53
C LEU A 387 -17.69 34.24 4.39
N VAL A 388 -18.85 34.91 4.35
CA VAL A 388 -20.11 34.38 4.89
C VAL A 388 -20.79 33.61 3.75
N SER A 389 -21.17 32.36 4.01
CA SER A 389 -21.96 31.56 3.07
C SER A 389 -23.37 31.38 3.60
N LEU A 390 -24.34 31.14 2.70
CA LEU A 390 -25.70 30.81 3.09
C LEU A 390 -26.03 29.36 2.76
N GLY A 391 -26.35 28.57 3.79
CA GLY A 391 -26.90 27.24 3.63
C GLY A 391 -28.42 27.24 3.75
N ILE A 392 -29.04 26.16 3.26
CA ILE A 392 -30.44 25.81 3.48
C ILE A 392 -30.52 24.36 3.93
N TYR A 393 -31.32 24.10 4.96
CA TYR A 393 -31.57 22.74 5.43
C TYR A 393 -32.49 21.98 4.48
N LYS A 394 -32.03 20.81 4.04
CA LYS A 394 -32.79 19.83 3.25
C LYS A 394 -32.47 18.42 3.74
N GLN A 395 -33.49 17.67 4.17
CA GLN A 395 -33.38 16.32 4.75
C GLN A 395 -32.31 16.26 5.85
N LYS A 396 -32.38 17.16 6.85
CA LYS A 396 -31.40 17.35 7.94
C LYS A 396 -29.99 17.81 7.52
N ASN A 397 -29.72 18.00 6.23
CA ASN A 397 -28.41 18.39 5.76
C ASN A 397 -28.41 19.86 5.35
N LEU A 398 -27.39 20.59 5.79
CA LEU A 398 -27.16 21.95 5.37
C LEU A 398 -26.41 21.94 4.04
N VAL A 399 -27.09 22.39 2.98
CA VAL A 399 -26.55 22.47 1.61
C VAL A 399 -26.58 23.92 1.13
N SER A 400 -25.78 24.25 0.12
CA SER A 400 -25.67 25.62 -0.40
C SER A 400 -27.00 26.20 -0.88
N ALA A 401 -27.37 27.39 -0.41
CA ALA A 401 -28.46 28.13 -1.03
C ALA A 401 -28.14 28.40 -2.51
N LEU A 402 -29.17 28.42 -3.37
CA LEU A 402 -29.01 28.55 -4.83
C LEU A 402 -28.39 29.89 -5.29
N THR A 403 -28.23 30.84 -4.37
CA THR A 403 -27.59 32.13 -4.58
C THR A 403 -26.62 32.38 -3.43
N GLN A 404 -25.41 32.83 -3.75
CA GLN A 404 -24.40 33.27 -2.78
C GLN A 404 -23.99 34.71 -3.08
N PHE A 405 -23.39 35.39 -2.10
CA PHE A 405 -22.69 36.65 -2.34
C PHE A 405 -21.18 36.43 -2.19
N HIS A 406 -20.42 36.86 -3.19
CA HIS A 406 -18.95 36.80 -3.17
C HIS A 406 -18.36 38.18 -3.35
N VAL A 407 -17.32 38.49 -2.57
CA VAL A 407 -16.57 39.74 -2.69
C VAL A 407 -15.90 39.78 -4.07
N LEU A 408 -16.17 40.84 -4.82
CA LEU A 408 -15.48 41.14 -6.07
C LEU A 408 -14.13 41.78 -5.73
N SER A 409 -13.05 41.01 -5.92
CA SER A 409 -11.71 41.43 -5.49
C SER A 409 -11.14 42.56 -6.35
N ASN A 410 -11.50 42.62 -7.63
CA ASN A 410 -11.17 43.73 -8.52
C ASN A 410 -12.44 44.21 -9.25
N PRO A 411 -13.01 45.36 -8.86
CA PRO A 411 -14.19 45.92 -9.51
C PRO A 411 -14.03 46.20 -11.00
N ASN A 412 -12.79 46.40 -11.46
CA ASN A 412 -12.50 46.67 -12.87
C ASN A 412 -12.74 45.44 -13.75
N GLU A 413 -12.77 44.22 -13.19
CA GLU A 413 -13.06 42.98 -13.95
C GLU A 413 -14.42 43.05 -14.66
N ILE A 414 -15.33 43.90 -14.19
CA ILE A 414 -16.63 44.14 -14.82
C ILE A 414 -16.50 45.34 -15.76
N VAL A 415 -16.75 45.10 -17.06
CA VAL A 415 -16.66 46.11 -18.12
C VAL A 415 -17.56 47.32 -17.83
N ASP A 416 -18.79 47.08 -17.39
CA ASP A 416 -19.73 48.13 -16.95
C ASP A 416 -20.33 47.78 -15.58
N ILE A 417 -19.66 48.25 -14.53
CA ILE A 417 -20.12 48.02 -13.15
C ILE A 417 -21.44 48.77 -12.86
N GLN A 418 -21.72 49.87 -13.55
CA GLN A 418 -22.95 50.63 -13.34
C GLN A 418 -24.16 49.85 -13.87
N GLN A 419 -24.03 49.27 -15.06
CA GLN A 419 -25.02 48.37 -15.61
C GLN A 419 -25.21 47.14 -14.70
N ALA A 420 -24.11 46.53 -14.22
CA ALA A 420 -24.18 45.38 -13.32
C ALA A 420 -24.86 45.69 -11.97
N LEU A 421 -24.74 46.93 -11.46
CA LEU A 421 -25.47 47.42 -10.29
C LEU A 421 -26.96 47.65 -10.60
N GLN A 422 -27.29 48.20 -11.77
CA GLN A 422 -28.67 48.41 -12.22
C GLN A 422 -29.41 47.08 -12.41
N ASP A 423 -28.73 46.07 -12.97
CA ASP A 423 -29.26 44.72 -13.19
C ASP A 423 -29.27 43.86 -11.90
N GLU A 424 -28.84 44.44 -10.77
CA GLU A 424 -28.70 43.78 -9.47
C GLU A 424 -27.85 42.49 -9.49
N GLN A 425 -26.93 42.38 -10.45
CA GLN A 425 -25.92 41.32 -10.49
C GLN A 425 -24.82 41.58 -9.47
N VAL A 426 -24.48 42.86 -9.28
CA VAL A 426 -23.56 43.35 -8.26
C VAL A 426 -24.35 44.17 -7.25
N LEU A 427 -23.96 44.08 -5.98
CA LEU A 427 -24.47 44.91 -4.89
C LEU A 427 -23.32 45.49 -4.09
N VAL A 428 -23.55 46.63 -3.44
CA VAL A 428 -22.56 47.25 -2.55
C VAL A 428 -22.95 46.89 -1.12
N MET A 429 -21.99 46.36 -0.34
CA MET A 429 -22.14 46.02 1.07
C MET A 429 -20.83 46.39 1.79
N ASP A 430 -20.89 47.19 2.86
CA ASP A 430 -19.70 47.66 3.61
C ASP A 430 -18.59 48.25 2.71
N ASN A 431 -18.97 49.08 1.73
CA ASN A 431 -18.05 49.68 0.75
C ASN A 431 -17.31 48.67 -0.16
N GLN A 432 -17.77 47.41 -0.21
CA GLN A 432 -17.26 46.39 -1.11
C GLN A 432 -18.32 46.02 -2.15
N TYR A 433 -17.87 45.75 -3.37
CA TYR A 433 -18.73 45.18 -4.40
C TYR A 433 -18.85 43.67 -4.17
N MET A 434 -20.08 43.18 -4.13
CA MET A 434 -20.43 41.78 -3.93
C MET A 434 -21.17 41.30 -5.18
N TYR A 435 -20.73 40.19 -5.76
CA TYR A 435 -21.42 39.54 -6.86
C TYR A 435 -22.51 38.61 -6.35
N LYS A 436 -23.67 38.61 -7.00
CA LYS A 436 -24.76 37.66 -6.78
C LYS A 436 -24.52 36.40 -7.62
N THR A 437 -23.79 35.46 -7.05
CA THR A 437 -23.30 34.26 -7.74
C THR A 437 -24.32 33.13 -7.72
N HIS A 438 -24.46 32.43 -8.85
CA HIS A 438 -25.36 31.30 -9.00
C HIS A 438 -24.71 29.99 -8.58
N VAL A 439 -25.43 29.23 -7.78
CA VAL A 439 -25.00 27.90 -7.35
C VAL A 439 -25.61 26.85 -8.26
N VAL A 440 -24.75 26.05 -8.88
CA VAL A 440 -25.15 24.90 -9.68
C VAL A 440 -24.71 23.63 -8.96
N TYR A 441 -25.68 22.84 -8.52
CA TYR A 441 -25.42 21.53 -7.96
C TYR A 441 -25.02 20.56 -9.07
N VAL A 442 -23.93 19.82 -8.84
CA VAL A 442 -23.36 18.84 -9.75
C VAL A 442 -23.33 17.50 -9.05
N GLY A 443 -23.93 16.49 -9.67
CA GLY A 443 -23.77 15.12 -9.22
C GLY A 443 -23.26 14.22 -10.32
N ILE A 444 -22.51 13.20 -9.91
CA ILE A 444 -21.87 12.25 -10.80
C ILE A 444 -22.11 10.83 -10.31
N LYS A 445 -22.39 9.92 -11.23
CA LYS A 445 -22.42 8.48 -10.98
C LYS A 445 -21.54 7.79 -11.99
N VAL A 446 -20.43 7.25 -11.53
CA VAL A 446 -19.51 6.49 -12.38
C VAL A 446 -20.12 5.13 -12.69
N ASN A 447 -20.19 4.78 -13.97
CA ASN A 447 -20.67 3.48 -14.43
C ASN A 447 -19.50 2.52 -14.66
N GLU A 448 -18.43 2.99 -15.32
CA GLU A 448 -17.29 2.15 -15.70
C GLU A 448 -16.02 3.00 -15.85
N ILE A 449 -14.88 2.46 -15.39
CA ILE A 449 -13.52 2.93 -15.71
C ILE A 449 -12.81 1.77 -16.42
N SER A 450 -12.31 1.99 -17.63
CA SER A 450 -11.65 0.94 -18.42
C SER A 450 -10.54 1.46 -19.32
N HIS A 451 -9.80 0.55 -19.96
CA HIS A 451 -8.73 0.87 -20.92
C HIS A 451 -7.66 1.80 -20.33
N ILE A 452 -7.19 1.48 -19.13
CA ILE A 452 -6.25 2.33 -18.39
C ILE A 452 -4.83 2.16 -18.96
N ASP A 453 -4.37 3.11 -19.77
CA ASP A 453 -2.99 3.19 -20.28
C ASP A 453 -2.16 4.20 -19.47
N MET A 454 -1.42 3.71 -18.47
CA MET A 454 -0.54 4.55 -17.65
C MET A 454 0.74 5.01 -18.36
N LYS A 455 1.08 4.48 -19.55
CA LYS A 455 2.20 5.01 -20.33
C LYS A 455 1.82 6.33 -20.99
N GLN A 456 0.58 6.43 -21.45
CA GLN A 456 0.02 7.67 -22.03
C GLN A 456 -0.74 8.52 -21.01
N LEU A 457 -0.98 7.99 -19.80
CA LEU A 457 -1.86 8.57 -18.78
C LEU A 457 -3.27 8.81 -19.30
N VAL A 458 -3.82 7.86 -20.06
CA VAL A 458 -5.16 7.93 -20.66
C VAL A 458 -6.01 6.77 -20.18
N TYR A 459 -7.29 7.01 -19.92
CA TYR A 459 -8.27 5.98 -19.60
C TYR A 459 -9.64 6.35 -20.18
N ASN A 460 -10.50 5.35 -20.34
CA ASN A 460 -11.90 5.53 -20.72
C ASN A 460 -12.78 5.63 -19.47
N LEU A 461 -13.75 6.54 -19.49
CA LEU A 461 -14.70 6.75 -18.41
C LEU A 461 -16.13 6.83 -18.96
N ASP A 462 -17.05 6.03 -18.40
CA ASP A 462 -18.49 6.11 -18.61
C ASP A 462 -19.17 6.53 -17.30
N PHE A 463 -19.93 7.61 -17.33
CA PHE A 463 -20.59 8.15 -16.15
C PHE A 463 -21.89 8.88 -16.51
N LYS A 464 -22.78 8.99 -15.52
CA LYS A 464 -23.89 9.93 -15.54
C LYS A 464 -23.48 11.23 -14.84
N LEU A 465 -23.83 12.35 -15.42
CA LEU A 465 -23.60 13.69 -14.90
C LEU A 465 -24.94 14.42 -14.85
N TRP A 466 -25.28 15.05 -13.73
CA TRP A 466 -26.50 15.84 -13.64
C TRP A 466 -26.25 17.19 -13.00
N PHE A 467 -27.14 18.12 -13.35
CA PHE A 467 -27.12 19.48 -12.86
C PHE A 467 -28.47 19.83 -12.24
N ARG A 468 -28.42 20.54 -11.10
CA ARG A 468 -29.60 21.13 -10.46
C ARG A 468 -29.34 22.61 -10.19
N PHE A 469 -30.14 23.49 -10.78
CA PHE A 469 -29.89 24.93 -10.80
C PHE A 469 -31.19 25.74 -10.89
N LEU A 470 -31.11 27.04 -10.60
CA LEU A 470 -32.26 27.94 -10.68
C LEU A 470 -32.50 28.42 -12.13
N LYS A 471 -33.74 28.37 -12.61
CA LYS A 471 -34.14 28.79 -13.96
C LYS A 471 -33.87 30.29 -14.20
N GLY A 472 -33.52 30.65 -15.44
CA GLY A 472 -33.42 32.05 -15.89
C GLY A 472 -32.12 32.79 -15.50
N ARG A 473 -31.01 32.07 -15.30
CA ARG A 473 -29.72 32.61 -14.82
C ARG A 473 -28.52 32.32 -15.75
N ASP A 474 -28.75 32.36 -17.06
CA ASP A 474 -27.73 32.20 -18.13
C ASP A 474 -26.83 30.95 -18.06
N PHE A 475 -27.22 29.95 -17.27
CA PHE A 475 -26.53 28.65 -17.22
C PHE A 475 -27.17 27.66 -18.19
N HIS A 476 -26.37 27.15 -19.12
CA HIS A 476 -26.73 26.04 -19.99
C HIS A 476 -25.79 24.86 -19.71
N PRO A 477 -26.29 23.68 -19.34
CA PRO A 477 -25.45 22.51 -19.07
C PRO A 477 -24.55 22.07 -20.24
N THR A 478 -24.89 22.49 -21.47
CA THR A 478 -24.13 22.23 -22.70
C THR A 478 -22.85 23.07 -22.83
N ASP A 479 -22.72 24.13 -22.03
CA ASP A 479 -21.62 25.11 -22.13
C ASP A 479 -20.51 24.87 -21.09
N ILE A 480 -20.31 23.61 -20.74
CA ILE A 480 -19.16 23.16 -19.95
C ILE A 480 -18.02 22.68 -20.85
N GLN A 481 -16.81 22.72 -20.33
CA GLN A 481 -15.61 22.18 -20.94
C GLN A 481 -14.87 21.29 -19.93
N PHE A 482 -14.70 20.02 -20.30
CA PHE A 482 -13.83 19.10 -19.55
C PHE A 482 -12.37 19.49 -19.76
N THR A 483 -11.68 19.81 -18.66
CA THR A 483 -10.30 20.30 -18.68
C THR A 483 -9.28 19.19 -18.89
N ASN A 484 -9.64 17.94 -18.60
CA ASN A 484 -8.77 16.77 -18.77
C ASN A 484 -9.24 15.81 -19.88
N ALA A 485 -10.18 16.21 -20.73
CA ALA A 485 -10.62 15.37 -21.85
C ALA A 485 -9.55 15.26 -22.95
N VAL A 486 -9.42 14.07 -23.54
CA VAL A 486 -8.52 13.84 -24.70
C VAL A 486 -9.16 14.38 -25.98
N ASP A 487 -10.46 14.17 -26.16
CA ASP A 487 -11.26 14.74 -27.27
C ASP A 487 -12.47 15.52 -26.73
N PRO A 488 -12.30 16.83 -26.44
CA PRO A 488 -13.38 17.66 -25.93
C PRO A 488 -14.57 17.82 -26.87
N GLN A 489 -14.37 17.72 -28.20
CA GLN A 489 -15.45 17.92 -29.18
C GLN A 489 -16.43 16.74 -29.16
N LYS A 490 -15.91 15.51 -29.07
CA LYS A 490 -16.72 14.29 -28.93
C LYS A 490 -17.57 14.29 -27.66
N LEU A 491 -17.07 14.85 -26.56
CA LEU A 491 -17.85 14.95 -25.31
C LEU A 491 -18.97 16.01 -25.42
N ARG A 492 -18.72 17.10 -26.16
CA ARG A 492 -19.69 18.18 -26.35
C ARG A 492 -20.95 17.72 -27.10
N SER A 493 -20.80 16.86 -28.10
CA SER A 493 -21.97 16.32 -28.82
C SER A 493 -22.85 15.43 -27.92
N GLN A 494 -22.27 14.77 -26.93
CA GLN A 494 -23.02 13.97 -25.94
C GLN A 494 -23.78 14.84 -24.93
N LEU A 495 -23.22 16.02 -24.58
CA LEU A 495 -23.91 16.99 -23.73
C LEU A 495 -25.10 17.65 -24.44
N ALA A 496 -25.15 17.66 -25.77
CA ALA A 496 -26.24 18.26 -26.53
C ALA A 496 -27.58 17.51 -26.37
N LYS A 497 -27.57 16.25 -25.91
CA LYS A 497 -28.78 15.44 -25.74
C LYS A 497 -28.81 14.81 -24.33
N PRO A 498 -29.63 15.34 -23.40
CA PRO A 498 -29.81 14.70 -22.10
C PRO A 498 -30.47 13.32 -22.24
N ILE A 499 -30.36 12.48 -21.20
CA ILE A 499 -30.97 11.15 -21.17
C ILE A 499 -32.50 11.25 -21.22
N GLU A 500 -33.05 12.23 -20.50
CA GLU A 500 -34.46 12.61 -20.44
C GLU A 500 -34.56 14.14 -20.55
N ASP A 501 -35.73 14.64 -20.94
CA ASP A 501 -35.99 16.08 -20.90
C ASP A 501 -35.76 16.64 -19.49
N CYS A 502 -35.14 17.83 -19.43
CA CYS A 502 -34.89 18.49 -18.16
C CYS A 502 -36.21 18.74 -17.42
N LYS A 503 -36.24 18.34 -16.15
CA LYS A 503 -37.41 18.48 -15.28
C LYS A 503 -37.36 19.85 -14.61
N GLU A 504 -38.50 20.52 -14.54
CA GLU A 504 -38.63 21.78 -13.81
C GLU A 504 -39.56 21.59 -12.61
N THR A 505 -39.13 22.06 -11.44
CA THR A 505 -39.97 22.06 -10.23
C THR A 505 -40.76 23.36 -10.11
N PRO A 506 -41.85 23.38 -9.30
CA PRO A 506 -42.59 24.62 -9.00
C PRO A 506 -41.71 25.73 -8.40
N ASP A 507 -40.62 25.35 -7.71
CA ASP A 507 -39.64 26.28 -7.12
C ASP A 507 -38.61 26.80 -8.14
N GLN A 508 -38.90 26.69 -9.44
CA GLN A 508 -38.04 27.12 -10.55
C GLN A 508 -36.67 26.40 -10.58
N ILE A 509 -36.57 25.22 -9.98
CA ILE A 509 -35.35 24.41 -10.04
C ILE A 509 -35.41 23.55 -11.30
N VAL A 510 -34.38 23.66 -12.14
CA VAL A 510 -34.19 22.83 -13.33
C VAL A 510 -33.25 21.67 -12.99
N TYR A 511 -33.61 20.46 -13.42
CA TYR A 511 -32.82 19.24 -13.24
C TYR A 511 -32.59 18.55 -14.58
N CYS A 512 -31.32 18.36 -14.96
CA CYS A 512 -30.92 17.75 -16.23
C CYS A 512 -29.92 16.62 -16.00
N VAL A 513 -30.05 15.49 -16.71
CA VAL A 513 -29.15 14.33 -16.60
C VAL A 513 -28.56 13.97 -17.96
N TYR A 514 -27.26 13.71 -18.00
CA TYR A 514 -26.48 13.35 -19.17
C TYR A 514 -25.73 12.04 -18.92
N ARG A 515 -25.50 11.26 -19.98
CA ARG A 515 -24.56 10.13 -19.96
C ARG A 515 -23.38 10.50 -20.84
N ILE A 516 -22.18 10.45 -20.28
CA ILE A 516 -20.95 10.84 -20.96
C ILE A 516 -20.00 9.65 -20.97
N LYS A 517 -19.48 9.32 -22.15
CA LYS A 517 -18.46 8.30 -22.35
C LYS A 517 -17.34 8.83 -23.24
N GLY A 518 -16.10 8.75 -22.75
CA GLY A 518 -14.93 9.14 -23.54
C GLY A 518 -13.62 9.00 -22.79
N ASP A 519 -12.56 9.51 -23.43
CA ASP A 519 -11.19 9.33 -22.97
C ASP A 519 -10.70 10.57 -22.23
N PHE A 520 -10.07 10.34 -21.08
CA PHE A 520 -9.60 11.38 -20.16
C PHE A 520 -8.15 11.15 -19.78
N ARG A 521 -7.47 12.24 -19.44
CA ARG A 521 -6.10 12.24 -18.92
C ARG A 521 -6.10 12.03 -17.41
N ALA A 522 -5.28 11.08 -16.95
CA ALA A 522 -5.01 10.81 -15.55
C ALA A 522 -4.06 11.86 -14.95
N ASP A 523 -3.98 11.90 -13.62
CA ASP A 523 -3.14 12.80 -12.83
C ASP A 523 -3.35 14.30 -13.17
N PHE A 524 -4.60 14.65 -13.48
CA PHE A 524 -5.00 16.02 -13.84
C PHE A 524 -5.01 16.99 -12.65
N LEU A 525 -4.86 16.48 -11.42
CA LEU A 525 -4.69 17.26 -10.20
C LEU A 525 -3.21 17.41 -9.86
N ALA A 526 -2.76 18.65 -9.66
CA ALA A 526 -1.41 18.92 -9.21
C ALA A 526 -1.16 18.34 -7.80
N ASN A 527 0.06 17.87 -7.53
CA ASN A 527 0.54 17.41 -6.22
C ASN A 527 0.07 16.02 -5.73
N TYR A 528 -0.62 15.21 -6.55
CA TYR A 528 -1.06 13.85 -6.15
C TYR A 528 -0.21 12.70 -6.67
N TYR A 529 0.98 12.96 -7.21
CA TYR A 529 1.87 11.89 -7.65
C TYR A 529 2.41 11.10 -6.46
N SER A 530 1.81 9.93 -6.21
CA SER A 530 2.29 8.95 -5.25
C SER A 530 2.68 7.68 -6.01
N TYR A 531 3.79 7.07 -5.65
CA TYR A 531 4.31 5.90 -6.37
C TYR A 531 3.25 4.79 -6.50
N LYS A 532 2.99 4.34 -7.73
CA LYS A 532 1.96 3.35 -8.10
C LYS A 532 0.52 3.74 -7.74
N LYS A 533 0.26 5.02 -7.52
CA LYS A 533 -1.08 5.59 -7.39
C LYS A 533 -1.30 6.66 -8.44
N HIS A 534 -2.47 6.64 -9.05
CA HIS A 534 -2.86 7.60 -10.08
C HIS A 534 -4.25 8.14 -9.79
N VAL A 535 -4.48 9.41 -10.10
CA VAL A 535 -5.79 10.05 -9.94
C VAL A 535 -6.50 10.06 -11.29
N VAL A 536 -7.62 9.36 -11.37
CA VAL A 536 -8.55 9.39 -12.50
C VAL A 536 -9.83 10.13 -12.12
N GLY A 537 -10.69 10.40 -13.09
CA GLY A 537 -11.97 11.09 -12.91
C GLY A 537 -12.20 12.22 -13.92
N ILE A 538 -12.79 13.33 -13.50
CA ILE A 538 -13.07 14.46 -14.39
C ILE A 538 -12.81 15.78 -13.69
N GLY A 539 -12.29 16.74 -14.45
CA GLY A 539 -12.35 18.17 -14.12
C GLY A 539 -13.11 18.89 -15.22
N PHE A 540 -14.05 19.76 -14.88
CA PHE A 540 -14.70 20.63 -15.86
C PHE A 540 -15.03 22.01 -15.31
N ARG A 541 -15.07 22.99 -16.20
CA ARG A 541 -15.48 24.36 -15.90
C ARG A 541 -16.52 24.85 -16.90
N HIS A 542 -17.18 25.96 -16.60
CA HIS A 542 -17.97 26.67 -17.59
C HIS A 542 -17.05 27.34 -18.63
N ARG A 543 -17.54 27.49 -19.87
CA ARG A 543 -16.76 28.07 -20.98
C ARG A 543 -16.64 29.59 -20.88
N THR A 544 -17.73 30.27 -20.53
CA THR A 544 -17.84 31.75 -20.55
C THR A 544 -18.10 32.37 -19.17
N LEU A 545 -19.09 31.85 -18.42
CA LEU A 545 -19.38 32.30 -17.05
C LEU A 545 -18.17 32.14 -16.12
N THR A 546 -17.72 33.26 -15.55
CA THR A 546 -16.61 33.30 -14.59
C THR A 546 -17.04 32.76 -13.22
N ARG A 547 -16.06 32.59 -12.32
CA ARG A 547 -16.29 32.23 -10.92
C ARG A 547 -17.23 33.20 -10.20
N ASN A 548 -17.24 34.48 -10.58
CA ASN A 548 -18.13 35.47 -9.98
C ASN A 548 -19.60 35.20 -10.37
N ASN A 549 -19.85 34.69 -11.58
CA ASN A 549 -21.19 34.41 -12.08
C ASN A 549 -21.72 33.05 -11.59
N LEU A 550 -20.86 32.03 -11.52
CA LEU A 550 -21.25 30.66 -11.27
C LEU A 550 -20.25 29.95 -10.35
N ILE A 551 -20.79 29.22 -9.38
CA ILE A 551 -20.07 28.21 -8.61
C ILE A 551 -20.72 26.84 -8.77
N TYR A 552 -19.90 25.83 -9.05
CA TYR A 552 -20.33 24.44 -8.98
C TYR A 552 -20.20 23.93 -7.55
N VAL A 553 -21.20 23.19 -7.08
CA VAL A 553 -21.20 22.57 -5.75
C VAL A 553 -21.58 21.12 -5.88
N THR A 554 -21.08 20.30 -4.96
CA THR A 554 -21.35 18.87 -4.94
C THR A 554 -22.81 18.60 -4.54
N ASP A 555 -23.58 17.89 -5.37
CA ASP A 555 -24.95 17.47 -5.06
C ASP A 555 -24.97 16.27 -4.10
N MET A 556 -24.55 16.51 -2.85
CA MET A 556 -24.40 15.47 -1.82
C MET A 556 -25.69 14.68 -1.59
N LEU A 557 -26.84 15.38 -1.62
CA LEU A 557 -28.17 14.78 -1.47
C LEU A 557 -28.55 13.94 -2.70
N GLY A 558 -28.42 14.49 -3.91
CA GLY A 558 -28.76 13.77 -5.14
C GLY A 558 -27.90 12.53 -5.38
N MET A 559 -26.65 12.54 -4.91
CA MET A 559 -25.72 11.40 -4.97
C MET A 559 -25.90 10.39 -3.81
N GLY A 560 -26.66 10.73 -2.77
CA GLY A 560 -26.82 9.88 -1.58
C GLY A 560 -25.56 9.78 -0.71
N LEU A 561 -24.65 10.76 -0.78
CA LEU A 561 -23.36 10.71 -0.07
C LEU A 561 -23.49 10.69 1.45
N ASN A 562 -24.63 11.15 1.97
CA ASN A 562 -24.86 11.28 3.41
C ASN A 562 -25.20 9.94 4.09
N GLN A 563 -25.40 8.87 3.32
CA GLN A 563 -25.78 7.54 3.83
C GLN A 563 -24.61 6.52 3.77
N GLU A 564 -23.59 6.78 2.95
CA GLU A 564 -22.48 5.86 2.69
C GLU A 564 -21.28 6.18 3.61
N LYS A 565 -20.80 5.19 4.36
CA LYS A 565 -19.62 5.37 5.25
C LYS A 565 -18.32 5.61 4.47
N SER A 566 -18.23 5.15 3.22
CA SER A 566 -17.07 5.37 2.36
C SER A 566 -17.45 5.28 0.87
N LEU A 567 -17.25 6.37 0.15
CA LEU A 567 -17.44 6.46 -1.30
C LEU A 567 -16.60 5.46 -2.10
N ALA A 568 -15.36 5.23 -1.66
CA ALA A 568 -14.48 4.24 -2.28
C ALA A 568 -15.07 2.83 -2.17
N GLN A 569 -15.60 2.46 -0.99
CA GLN A 569 -16.24 1.16 -0.78
C GLN A 569 -17.49 0.98 -1.64
N TYR A 570 -18.29 2.04 -1.82
CA TYR A 570 -19.44 2.01 -2.71
C TYR A 570 -19.04 1.68 -4.16
N LEU A 571 -18.07 2.43 -4.72
CA LEU A 571 -17.62 2.20 -6.10
C LEU A 571 -16.92 0.83 -6.28
N SER A 572 -16.22 0.35 -5.26
CA SER A 572 -15.65 -1.01 -5.27
C SER A 572 -16.75 -2.09 -5.29
N LYS A 573 -17.82 -1.94 -4.51
CA LYS A 573 -18.96 -2.89 -4.48
C LYS A 573 -19.73 -2.92 -5.80
N THR A 574 -19.85 -1.78 -6.48
CA THR A 574 -20.56 -1.69 -7.76
C THR A 574 -19.72 -2.12 -8.96
N HIS A 575 -18.49 -2.62 -8.75
CA HIS A 575 -17.61 -3.17 -9.78
C HIS A 575 -17.36 -2.20 -10.95
N VAL A 576 -17.15 -0.93 -10.64
CA VAL A 576 -16.87 0.13 -11.63
C VAL A 576 -15.55 -0.11 -12.37
N LEU A 577 -14.60 -0.82 -11.74
CA LEU A 577 -13.38 -1.34 -12.37
C LEU A 577 -13.54 -2.83 -12.64
N GLY A 578 -13.23 -3.25 -13.87
CA GLY A 578 -13.16 -4.67 -14.21
C GLY A 578 -11.98 -5.36 -13.51
N PRO A 579 -12.10 -6.63 -13.07
CA PRO A 579 -11.00 -7.38 -12.44
C PRO A 579 -9.74 -7.49 -13.31
N ALA A 580 -9.91 -7.41 -14.64
CA ALA A 580 -8.82 -7.49 -15.61
C ALA A 580 -7.95 -6.22 -15.68
N GLU A 581 -8.39 -5.09 -15.10
CA GLU A 581 -7.65 -3.83 -15.16
C GLU A 581 -6.46 -3.80 -14.18
N GLY A 582 -6.45 -4.65 -13.14
CA GLY A 582 -5.32 -4.74 -12.18
C GLY A 582 -5.15 -3.51 -11.27
N TRP A 583 -6.23 -2.76 -11.03
CA TRP A 583 -6.28 -1.56 -10.18
C TRP A 583 -7.36 -1.67 -9.11
N LEU A 584 -7.11 -1.10 -7.94
CA LEU A 584 -8.04 -0.95 -6.83
C LEU A 584 -8.35 0.54 -6.60
N ILE A 585 -9.57 0.83 -6.17
CA ILE A 585 -9.98 2.17 -5.73
C ILE A 585 -9.48 2.37 -4.30
N ASP A 586 -8.57 3.32 -4.11
CA ASP A 586 -8.02 3.69 -2.80
C ASP A 586 -8.86 4.78 -2.14
N ARG A 587 -9.27 5.80 -2.93
CA ARG A 587 -9.98 6.98 -2.43
C ARG A 587 -10.88 7.62 -3.49
N VAL A 588 -11.95 8.28 -3.07
CA VAL A 588 -12.86 9.06 -3.94
C VAL A 588 -13.25 10.36 -3.24
N TRP A 589 -13.12 11.50 -3.92
CA TRP A 589 -13.53 12.80 -3.38
C TRP A 589 -14.01 13.74 -4.50
N PHE A 590 -14.92 14.65 -4.13
CA PHE A 590 -15.49 15.66 -5.02
C PHE A 590 -15.26 17.04 -4.43
N PHE A 591 -14.73 17.97 -5.22
CA PHE A 591 -14.48 19.32 -4.73
C PHE A 591 -14.53 20.34 -5.86
N PRO A 592 -15.09 21.52 -5.58
CA PRO A 592 -14.86 22.68 -6.43
C PRO A 592 -13.51 23.32 -6.15
N ASP A 593 -12.91 23.90 -7.19
CA ASP A 593 -11.77 24.79 -7.09
C ASP A 593 -11.84 25.90 -8.15
N ILE A 594 -10.74 26.65 -8.27
CA ILE A 594 -10.63 27.80 -9.16
C ILE A 594 -9.66 27.45 -10.28
N ALA A 595 -10.16 27.39 -11.51
CA ALA A 595 -9.32 27.31 -12.70
C ALA A 595 -8.96 28.73 -13.17
N LYS A 596 -7.66 29.00 -13.31
CA LYS A 596 -7.13 30.27 -13.80
C LYS A 596 -6.75 30.11 -15.28
N GLU A 597 -7.31 30.97 -16.12
CA GLU A 597 -7.09 30.93 -17.57
C GLU A 597 -6.60 32.28 -18.05
N TYR A 598 -5.71 32.28 -19.04
CA TYR A 598 -5.27 33.52 -19.67
C TYR A 598 -6.37 34.02 -20.62
N SER A 599 -6.81 35.27 -20.47
CA SER A 599 -7.87 35.86 -21.28
C SER A 599 -7.49 35.97 -22.75
N ALA A 600 -6.19 35.91 -23.08
CA ALA A 600 -5.65 36.05 -24.43
C ALA A 600 -6.13 37.34 -25.15
N GLY A 601 -6.51 38.37 -24.38
CA GLY A 601 -7.06 39.61 -24.93
C GLY A 601 -8.53 39.55 -25.34
N ASP A 602 -9.30 38.57 -24.84
CA ASP A 602 -10.76 38.54 -25.03
C ASP A 602 -11.37 39.90 -24.65
N PRO A 603 -12.09 40.56 -25.58
CA PRO A 603 -12.76 41.84 -25.34
C PRO A 603 -13.63 41.86 -24.08
N GLN A 604 -14.22 40.73 -23.68
CA GLN A 604 -15.07 40.62 -22.49
C GLN A 604 -14.27 40.62 -21.17
N HIS A 605 -12.96 40.40 -21.24
CA HIS A 605 -12.07 40.22 -20.09
C HIS A 605 -10.82 41.13 -20.17
N LEU A 606 -10.88 42.23 -20.94
CA LEU A 606 -9.75 43.16 -21.11
C LEU A 606 -9.28 43.79 -19.79
N ASN A 607 -10.18 43.95 -18.83
CA ASN A 607 -9.90 44.55 -17.54
C ASN A 607 -9.52 43.53 -16.45
N ALA A 608 -9.38 42.25 -16.82
CA ALA A 608 -8.99 41.20 -15.87
C ALA A 608 -7.57 41.45 -15.34
N SER A 609 -7.40 41.28 -14.02
CA SER A 609 -6.11 41.47 -13.36
C SER A 609 -5.05 40.54 -13.98
N GLU A 610 -3.97 41.11 -14.50
CA GLU A 610 -2.88 40.37 -15.18
C GLU A 610 -3.32 39.57 -16.41
N GLY A 611 -4.52 39.86 -16.96
CA GLY A 611 -5.12 39.08 -18.03
C GLY A 611 -5.54 37.66 -17.60
N ILE A 612 -5.75 37.41 -16.31
CA ILE A 612 -6.16 36.11 -15.78
C ILE A 612 -7.65 36.14 -15.43
N VAL A 613 -8.41 35.18 -15.95
CA VAL A 613 -9.83 34.98 -15.63
C VAL A 613 -9.98 33.74 -14.75
N GLU A 614 -10.75 33.89 -13.68
CA GLU A 614 -11.05 32.80 -12.76
C GLU A 614 -12.38 32.14 -13.10
N TYR A 615 -12.39 30.81 -13.22
CA TYR A 615 -13.59 30.00 -13.46
C TYR A 615 -13.81 29.03 -12.29
N SER A 616 -15.06 28.82 -11.90
CA SER A 616 -15.38 27.68 -11.04
C SER A 616 -15.16 26.40 -11.81
N ARG A 617 -14.33 25.51 -11.25
CA ARG A 617 -14.10 24.17 -11.77
C ARG A 617 -14.61 23.14 -10.77
N PHE A 618 -15.33 22.14 -11.26
CA PHE A 618 -15.74 20.99 -10.47
C PHE A 618 -14.80 19.82 -10.77
N ASN A 619 -14.35 19.13 -9.72
CA ASN A 619 -13.48 17.98 -9.85
C ASN A 619 -14.12 16.76 -9.17
N ALA A 620 -14.18 15.65 -9.89
CA ALA A 620 -14.44 14.33 -9.36
C ALA A 620 -13.15 13.52 -9.46
N ALA A 621 -12.57 13.15 -8.34
CA ALA A 621 -11.27 12.48 -8.28
C ALA A 621 -11.41 11.09 -7.66
N ILE A 622 -10.79 10.11 -8.30
CA ILE A 622 -10.75 8.70 -7.90
C ILE A 622 -9.28 8.30 -7.91
N GLN A 623 -8.72 8.00 -6.75
CA GLN A 623 -7.36 7.52 -6.65
C GLN A 623 -7.35 6.01 -6.85
N LEU A 624 -6.63 5.57 -7.89
CA LEU A 624 -6.36 4.18 -8.18
C LEU A 624 -5.01 3.77 -7.57
N LYS A 625 -4.93 2.54 -7.08
CA LYS A 625 -3.69 1.89 -6.63
C LYS A 625 -3.53 0.56 -7.35
N GLN A 626 -2.33 0.24 -7.81
CA GLN A 626 -2.08 -1.02 -8.52
C GLN A 626 -2.35 -2.23 -7.60
N ASP A 627 -3.07 -3.24 -8.10
CA ASP A 627 -3.39 -4.48 -7.37
C ASP A 627 -2.18 -5.42 -7.35
N GLN A 628 -1.15 -5.02 -6.59
CA GLN A 628 0.03 -5.82 -6.32
C GLN A 628 0.16 -6.02 -4.82
N LEU A 629 0.58 -7.22 -4.43
CA LEU A 629 0.89 -7.54 -3.04
C LEU A 629 2.17 -6.80 -2.63
N THR A 630 2.03 -5.55 -2.15
CA THR A 630 3.14 -4.73 -1.67
C THR A 630 3.18 -4.77 -0.15
N LEU A 631 4.30 -5.21 0.42
CA LEU A 631 4.57 -5.09 1.86
C LEU A 631 4.91 -3.64 2.28
N ARG A 632 5.09 -2.75 1.31
CA ARG A 632 5.31 -1.32 1.51
C ARG A 632 4.03 -0.69 2.06
N GLY A 633 4.15 0.00 3.20
CA GLY A 633 3.02 0.64 3.90
C GLY A 633 2.21 -0.30 4.80
N SER A 634 2.61 -1.58 4.95
CA SER A 634 1.98 -2.50 5.91
C SER A 634 2.29 -2.15 7.37
N ILE A 635 3.41 -1.47 7.62
CA ILE A 635 3.75 -0.91 8.92
C ILE A 635 3.26 0.55 8.96
N PRO A 636 2.35 0.91 9.89
CA PRO A 636 2.00 2.31 10.09
C PRO A 636 3.23 3.14 10.45
N TYR A 637 3.39 4.32 9.86
CA TYR A 637 4.55 5.20 10.07
C TYR A 637 4.86 5.43 11.56
N LYS A 638 3.81 5.56 12.39
CA LYS A 638 3.90 5.70 13.86
C LYS A 638 4.81 4.65 14.51
N TYR A 639 4.82 3.42 14.00
CA TYR A 639 5.61 2.30 14.56
C TYR A 639 6.91 2.06 13.79
N ALA A 640 7.11 2.69 12.63
CA ALA A 640 8.27 2.43 11.79
C ALA A 640 9.58 2.71 12.52
N HIS A 641 9.67 3.83 13.25
CA HIS A 641 10.89 4.20 13.98
C HIS A 641 11.26 3.19 15.08
N ASP A 642 10.28 2.77 15.87
CA ASP A 642 10.48 1.82 16.96
C ASP A 642 10.85 0.43 16.41
N ILE A 643 10.16 -0.01 15.35
CA ILE A 643 10.45 -1.29 14.68
C ILE A 643 11.85 -1.26 14.06
N MET A 644 12.27 -0.16 13.43
CA MET A 644 13.60 -0.05 12.81
C MET A 644 14.71 -0.25 13.85
N ILE A 645 14.58 0.37 15.02
CA ILE A 645 15.63 0.32 16.05
C ILE A 645 15.60 -1.01 16.79
N LEU A 646 14.41 -1.52 17.13
CA LEU A 646 14.26 -2.82 17.76
C LEU A 646 14.79 -3.94 16.85
N SER A 647 14.42 -3.93 15.57
CA SER A 647 14.88 -4.92 14.58
C SER A 647 16.38 -4.80 14.31
N GLY A 648 16.93 -3.60 14.15
CA GLY A 648 18.37 -3.37 14.01
C GLY A 648 19.17 -3.85 15.24
N ALA A 649 18.69 -3.54 16.45
CA ALA A 649 19.32 -4.00 17.69
C ALA A 649 19.28 -5.52 17.84
N LEU A 650 18.14 -6.16 17.53
CA LEU A 650 17.99 -7.61 17.57
C LEU A 650 18.83 -8.30 16.49
N PHE A 651 18.94 -7.71 15.30
CA PHE A 651 19.82 -8.20 14.23
C PHE A 651 21.29 -8.22 14.67
N LEU A 652 21.79 -7.11 15.25
CA LEU A 652 23.15 -7.01 15.79
C LEU A 652 23.36 -7.97 16.98
N PHE A 653 22.39 -8.09 17.89
CA PHE A 653 22.43 -9.03 19.01
C PHE A 653 22.62 -10.47 18.51
N LEU A 654 21.81 -10.89 17.55
CA LEU A 654 21.89 -12.21 16.97
C LEU A 654 23.21 -12.42 16.21
N ALA A 655 23.77 -11.39 15.56
CA ALA A 655 25.07 -11.48 14.89
C ALA A 655 26.20 -11.75 15.89
N VAL A 656 26.18 -11.08 17.04
CA VAL A 656 27.13 -11.33 18.12
C VAL A 656 26.89 -12.70 18.77
N ALA A 657 25.64 -13.10 18.98
CA ALA A 657 25.28 -14.39 19.58
C ALA A 657 25.70 -15.58 18.70
N ALA A 658 25.55 -15.46 17.37
CA ALA A 658 25.96 -16.45 16.37
C ALA A 658 27.44 -16.80 16.48
N SER A 659 28.30 -15.82 16.83
CA SER A 659 29.74 -16.01 17.02
C SER A 659 30.13 -16.86 18.24
N SER A 660 29.19 -17.19 19.15
CA SER A 660 29.49 -17.85 20.42
C SER A 660 28.96 -19.28 20.56
N LYS A 661 27.89 -19.65 19.83
CA LYS A 661 27.24 -20.97 19.94
C LYS A 661 27.01 -21.62 18.58
N LYS A 662 27.98 -22.43 18.12
CA LYS A 662 27.92 -23.13 16.82
C LYS A 662 26.63 -23.96 16.62
N LYS A 663 26.14 -24.64 17.68
CA LYS A 663 24.92 -25.47 17.63
C LYS A 663 23.62 -24.69 17.43
N LEU A 664 23.50 -23.48 17.97
CA LEU A 664 22.28 -22.66 17.83
C LEU A 664 22.29 -21.77 16.58
N SER A 665 23.40 -21.78 15.84
CA SER A 665 23.69 -20.78 14.82
C SER A 665 22.71 -20.80 13.63
N LYS A 666 22.09 -21.96 13.35
CA LYS A 666 21.03 -22.12 12.34
C LYS A 666 19.75 -21.37 12.72
N TYR A 667 19.27 -21.53 13.95
CA TYR A 667 18.10 -20.81 14.47
C TYR A 667 18.36 -19.31 14.59
N ILE A 668 19.57 -18.94 15.05
CA ILE A 668 19.97 -17.53 15.16
C ILE A 668 19.90 -16.85 13.79
N TRP A 669 20.42 -17.49 12.73
CA TRP A 669 20.38 -16.95 11.37
C TRP A 669 18.93 -16.78 10.86
N PHE A 670 18.03 -17.73 11.14
CA PHE A 670 16.61 -17.60 10.77
C PHE A 670 15.97 -16.34 11.37
N PHE A 671 16.20 -16.06 12.66
CA PHE A 671 15.70 -14.83 13.26
C PHE A 671 16.42 -13.58 12.74
N GLN A 672 17.70 -13.66 12.38
CA GLN A 672 18.41 -12.54 11.73
C GLN A 672 17.78 -12.15 10.40
N VAL A 673 17.37 -13.12 9.59
CA VAL A 673 16.65 -12.87 8.32
C VAL A 673 15.36 -12.10 8.58
N ILE A 674 14.56 -12.54 9.57
CA ILE A 674 13.31 -11.87 9.94
C ILE A 674 13.57 -10.42 10.36
N PHE A 675 14.56 -10.17 11.24
CA PHE A 675 14.86 -8.83 11.70
C PHE A 675 15.51 -7.95 10.64
N ALA A 676 16.33 -8.49 9.75
CA ALA A 676 16.87 -7.75 8.61
C ALA A 676 15.75 -7.28 7.67
N PHE A 677 14.75 -8.13 7.45
CA PHE A 677 13.59 -7.81 6.62
C PHE A 677 12.71 -6.72 7.26
N LEU A 678 12.43 -6.83 8.56
CA LEU A 678 11.72 -5.79 9.32
C LEU A 678 12.51 -4.47 9.35
N TRP A 679 13.84 -4.55 9.45
CA TRP A 679 14.71 -3.37 9.46
C TRP A 679 14.71 -2.66 8.11
N LEU A 680 14.77 -3.41 7.01
CA LEU A 680 14.64 -2.87 5.64
C LEU A 680 13.27 -2.20 5.45
N LEU A 681 12.19 -2.88 5.83
CA LEU A 681 10.82 -2.41 5.62
C LEU A 681 10.51 -1.14 6.42
N SER A 682 10.98 -1.07 7.67
CA SER A 682 10.82 0.12 8.51
C SER A 682 11.75 1.27 8.12
N GLY A 683 13.01 0.96 7.76
CA GLY A 683 13.98 1.95 7.29
C GLY A 683 13.54 2.62 5.99
N GLU A 684 12.97 1.85 5.06
CA GLU A 684 12.39 2.35 3.82
C GLU A 684 11.29 3.40 4.08
N ILE A 685 10.37 3.14 5.00
CA ILE A 685 9.26 4.06 5.34
C ILE A 685 9.79 5.40 5.87
N ILE A 686 10.73 5.35 6.81
CA ILE A 686 11.31 6.55 7.44
C ILE A 686 12.12 7.34 6.43
N PHE A 687 12.97 6.65 5.65
CA PHE A 687 13.84 7.28 4.68
C PHE A 687 13.04 7.90 3.53
N ALA A 688 12.00 7.22 3.03
CA ALA A 688 11.12 7.74 1.99
C ALA A 688 10.37 9.01 2.45
N ASP A 689 9.82 9.04 3.68
CA ASP A 689 9.13 10.21 4.22
C ASP A 689 10.08 11.40 4.46
N TRP A 690 11.25 11.15 5.05
CA TRP A 690 12.25 12.18 5.28
C TRP A 690 12.71 12.83 3.96
N LEU A 691 12.87 12.04 2.89
CA LEU A 691 13.19 12.56 1.56
C LEU A 691 12.00 13.21 0.87
N ALA A 692 10.77 12.75 1.09
CA ALA A 692 9.56 13.36 0.51
C ALA A 692 9.42 14.83 0.91
N GLN A 693 9.85 15.19 2.12
CA GLN A 693 9.81 16.57 2.61
C GLN A 693 10.92 17.46 2.02
N LYS A 694 11.94 16.88 1.37
CA LYS A 694 13.14 17.59 0.90
C LYS A 694 13.41 17.51 -0.59
N THR A 695 12.71 16.65 -1.34
CA THR A 695 13.04 16.33 -2.74
C THR A 695 11.84 16.44 -3.68
N ASN A 696 12.13 16.69 -4.96
CA ASN A 696 11.14 16.77 -6.03
C ASN A 696 10.58 15.37 -6.38
N PRO A 697 9.28 15.24 -6.77
CA PRO A 697 8.67 14.00 -7.25
C PRO A 697 9.52 13.17 -8.24
N TYR A 698 10.32 13.80 -9.10
CA TYR A 698 11.20 13.09 -10.04
C TYR A 698 12.32 12.30 -9.32
N GLN A 699 12.95 12.90 -8.31
CA GLN A 699 14.03 12.25 -7.54
C GLN A 699 13.48 11.10 -6.67
N MET A 700 12.26 11.24 -6.18
CA MET A 700 11.55 10.20 -5.42
C MET A 700 11.45 8.89 -6.21
N LYS A 701 11.22 8.97 -7.54
CA LYS A 701 11.14 7.78 -8.41
C LYS A 701 12.41 6.95 -8.42
N HIS A 702 13.59 7.58 -8.40
CA HIS A 702 14.88 6.88 -8.42
C HIS A 702 15.19 6.20 -7.08
N ILE A 703 14.83 6.85 -5.98
CA ILE A 703 15.01 6.31 -4.63
C ILE A 703 14.14 5.07 -4.46
N ILE A 704 12.88 5.17 -4.85
CA ILE A 704 11.95 4.05 -4.75
C ILE A 704 12.42 2.86 -5.59
N ARG A 705 12.89 3.10 -6.82
CA ARG A 705 13.50 2.04 -7.65
C ARG A 705 14.70 1.38 -6.98
N THR A 706 15.49 2.14 -6.22
CA THR A 706 16.63 1.60 -5.48
C THR A 706 16.17 0.61 -4.41
N PHE A 707 15.12 0.95 -3.64
CA PHE A 707 14.52 0.01 -2.68
C PHE A 707 13.92 -1.20 -3.37
N ASP A 708 13.21 -1.01 -4.49
CA ASP A 708 12.62 -2.11 -5.24
C ASP A 708 13.69 -3.08 -5.78
N ILE A 709 14.88 -2.60 -6.16
CA ILE A 709 16.04 -3.45 -6.51
C ILE A 709 16.56 -4.21 -5.27
N LEU A 710 16.70 -3.53 -4.13
CA LEU A 710 17.14 -4.16 -2.88
C LEU A 710 16.19 -5.27 -2.42
N TRP A 711 14.88 -5.11 -2.67
CA TRP A 711 13.85 -6.11 -2.41
C TRP A 711 14.03 -7.42 -3.19
N TRP A 712 14.83 -7.43 -4.26
CA TRP A 712 15.21 -8.65 -4.98
C TRP A 712 16.60 -9.16 -4.58
N LEU A 713 17.57 -8.26 -4.40
CA LEU A 713 18.95 -8.65 -4.11
C LEU A 713 19.14 -9.17 -2.69
N ILE A 714 18.50 -8.55 -1.69
CA ILE A 714 18.66 -8.96 -0.29
C ILE A 714 18.07 -10.36 -0.06
N PRO A 715 16.84 -10.70 -0.49
CA PRO A 715 16.34 -12.06 -0.40
C PRO A 715 17.19 -13.07 -1.18
N ALA A 716 17.68 -12.73 -2.38
CA ALA A 716 18.55 -13.60 -3.15
C ALA A 716 19.85 -13.95 -2.40
N PHE A 717 20.47 -12.94 -1.77
CA PHE A 717 21.62 -13.13 -0.89
C PHE A 717 21.28 -14.01 0.31
N LEU A 718 20.17 -13.73 1.01
CA LEU A 718 19.75 -14.51 2.19
C LEU A 718 19.40 -15.96 1.83
N ILE A 719 18.75 -16.23 0.69
CA ILE A 719 18.47 -17.60 0.23
C ILE A 719 19.77 -18.34 -0.08
N THR A 720 20.75 -17.67 -0.70
CA THR A 720 22.06 -18.26 -1.00
C THR A 720 22.77 -18.68 0.30
N GLU A 721 22.79 -17.80 1.31
CA GLU A 721 23.32 -18.10 2.65
C GLU A 721 22.51 -19.22 3.36
N ALA A 722 21.19 -19.28 3.15
CA ALA A 722 20.35 -20.35 3.67
C ALA A 722 20.76 -21.70 3.10
N LEU A 723 20.95 -21.79 1.79
CA LEU A 723 21.36 -23.02 1.12
C LEU A 723 22.71 -23.50 1.66
N GLU A 724 23.67 -22.59 1.82
CA GLU A 724 24.97 -22.92 2.40
C GLU A 724 24.84 -23.52 3.80
N ARG A 725 24.01 -22.91 4.64
CA ARG A 725 23.91 -23.26 6.07
C ARG A 725 23.01 -24.46 6.36
N PHE A 726 21.93 -24.64 5.60
CA PHE A 726 20.90 -25.66 5.84
C PHE A 726 20.95 -26.85 4.88
N ILE A 727 21.55 -26.69 3.69
CA ILE A 727 21.64 -27.76 2.70
C ILE A 727 23.09 -28.20 2.49
N TRP A 728 23.99 -27.30 2.11
CA TRP A 728 25.34 -27.67 1.72
C TRP A 728 26.19 -28.13 2.91
N THR A 729 26.15 -27.41 4.03
CA THR A 729 26.91 -27.80 5.24
C THR A 729 26.47 -29.18 5.77
N PRO A 730 25.16 -29.48 5.95
CA PRO A 730 24.74 -30.79 6.44
C PRO A 730 25.03 -31.94 5.47
N ILE A 731 24.91 -31.74 4.16
CA ILE A 731 25.24 -32.78 3.17
C ILE A 731 26.74 -33.02 3.13
N GLN A 732 27.56 -31.97 3.30
CA GLN A 732 29.02 -32.13 3.34
C GLN A 732 29.48 -32.95 4.56
N GLU A 733 28.76 -32.84 5.69
CA GLU A 733 29.02 -33.64 6.89
C GLU A 733 28.66 -35.13 6.71
N THR A 734 27.74 -35.48 5.80
CA THR A 734 27.26 -36.86 5.58
C THR A 734 27.87 -37.57 4.38
N VAL A 735 28.11 -36.86 3.27
CA VAL A 735 28.51 -37.45 1.97
C VAL A 735 29.94 -37.01 1.53
N GLY A 736 30.58 -36.12 2.29
CA GLY A 736 31.93 -35.62 1.99
C GLY A 736 31.95 -34.33 1.15
N ALA A 737 33.13 -33.96 0.62
CA ALA A 737 33.33 -32.65 -0.01
C ALA A 737 32.49 -32.46 -1.29
N ILE A 738 31.49 -31.57 -1.21
CA ILE A 738 30.70 -31.12 -2.36
C ILE A 738 31.55 -30.12 -3.17
N PRO A 739 31.69 -30.28 -4.50
CA PRO A 739 32.39 -29.32 -5.33
C PRO A 739 31.79 -27.91 -5.27
N ASN A 740 32.65 -26.89 -5.16
CA ASN A 740 32.22 -25.49 -5.18
C ASN A 740 31.47 -25.09 -6.46
N ILE A 741 31.69 -25.80 -7.57
CA ILE A 741 30.99 -25.55 -8.84
C ILE A 741 29.47 -25.71 -8.68
N ILE A 742 29.02 -26.67 -7.87
CA ILE A 742 27.60 -26.92 -7.63
C ILE A 742 27.04 -25.78 -6.78
N ARG A 743 27.76 -25.36 -5.74
CA ARG A 743 27.34 -24.24 -4.87
C ARG A 743 27.20 -22.94 -5.66
N HIS A 744 28.21 -22.61 -6.46
CA HIS A 744 28.20 -21.41 -7.30
C HIS A 744 27.12 -21.47 -8.38
N PHE A 745 26.80 -22.66 -8.92
CA PHE A 745 25.71 -22.83 -9.88
C PHE A 745 24.34 -22.46 -9.28
N PHE A 746 24.02 -22.96 -8.08
CA PHE A 746 22.77 -22.61 -7.41
C PHE A 746 22.73 -21.13 -7.01
N ALA A 747 23.84 -20.57 -6.52
CA ALA A 747 23.94 -19.14 -6.23
C ALA A 747 23.70 -18.29 -7.49
N LEU A 748 24.38 -18.62 -8.59
CA LEU A 748 24.21 -17.94 -9.89
C LEU A 748 22.75 -18.01 -10.36
N PHE A 749 22.11 -19.17 -10.24
CA PHE A 749 20.70 -19.34 -10.61
C PHE A 749 19.76 -18.44 -9.80
N ILE A 750 19.97 -18.33 -8.49
CA ILE A 750 19.16 -17.46 -7.61
C ILE A 750 19.35 -15.99 -7.97
N TYR A 751 20.59 -15.54 -8.19
CA TYR A 751 20.83 -14.16 -8.60
C TYR A 751 20.29 -13.86 -10.00
N LEU A 752 20.33 -14.83 -10.92
CA LEU A 752 19.74 -14.67 -12.25
C LEU A 752 18.21 -14.52 -12.15
N LEU A 753 17.54 -15.33 -11.32
CA LEU A 753 16.12 -15.15 -11.04
C LEU A 753 15.81 -13.78 -10.43
N ALA A 754 16.66 -13.29 -9.52
CA ALA A 754 16.52 -11.96 -8.94
C ALA A 754 16.67 -10.85 -9.99
N ILE A 755 17.64 -10.96 -10.91
CA ILE A 755 17.84 -10.00 -12.02
C ILE A 755 16.65 -10.02 -12.98
N VAL A 756 16.11 -11.20 -13.30
CA VAL A 756 14.89 -11.34 -14.11
C VAL A 756 13.71 -10.68 -13.38
N GLY A 757 13.56 -10.94 -12.08
CA GLY A 757 12.56 -10.29 -11.23
C GLY A 757 12.68 -8.76 -11.22
N ILE A 758 13.90 -8.23 -11.10
CA ILE A 758 14.17 -6.78 -11.20
C ILE A 758 13.73 -6.24 -12.56
N THR A 759 14.11 -6.93 -13.64
CA THR A 759 13.82 -6.46 -15.01
C THR A 759 12.31 -6.45 -15.29
N VAL A 760 11.58 -7.47 -14.84
CA VAL A 760 10.14 -7.61 -15.06
C VAL A 760 9.33 -6.72 -14.11
N PHE A 761 9.61 -6.75 -12.81
CA PHE A 761 8.76 -6.12 -11.80
C PHE A 761 9.19 -4.71 -11.40
N VAL A 762 10.47 -4.34 -11.55
CA VAL A 762 10.99 -2.99 -11.20
C VAL A 762 11.09 -2.09 -12.42
N TYR A 763 11.48 -2.64 -13.57
CA TYR A 763 11.57 -1.92 -14.84
C TYR A 763 10.38 -2.13 -15.76
N GLU A 764 9.40 -2.95 -15.37
CA GLU A 764 8.15 -3.20 -16.09
C GLU A 764 8.37 -3.64 -17.55
N GLN A 765 9.46 -4.38 -17.80
CA GLN A 765 9.79 -4.90 -19.12
C GLN A 765 8.99 -6.17 -19.45
N GLN A 766 8.66 -6.36 -20.73
CA GLN A 766 7.88 -7.51 -21.18
C GLN A 766 8.68 -8.82 -21.05
N PHE A 767 8.15 -9.75 -20.25
CA PHE A 767 8.72 -11.08 -19.97
C PHE A 767 9.01 -11.90 -21.24
N THR A 768 8.21 -11.74 -22.29
CA THR A 768 8.30 -12.49 -23.56
C THR A 768 9.61 -12.29 -24.31
N SER A 769 10.18 -11.08 -24.27
CA SER A 769 11.42 -10.75 -24.98
C SER A 769 12.67 -11.42 -24.38
N LEU A 770 12.73 -11.52 -23.05
CA LEU A 770 13.84 -12.14 -22.32
C LEU A 770 13.81 -13.67 -22.45
N LEU A 771 12.62 -14.26 -22.37
CA LEU A 771 12.44 -15.71 -22.39
C LEU A 771 12.88 -16.33 -23.73
N ALA A 772 12.59 -15.66 -24.85
CA ALA A 772 12.97 -16.10 -26.19
C ALA A 772 14.49 -16.27 -26.36
N THR A 773 15.31 -15.46 -25.69
CA THR A 773 16.78 -15.58 -25.73
C THR A 773 17.32 -16.59 -24.70
N SER A 774 16.64 -16.74 -23.56
CA SER A 774 17.05 -17.66 -22.49
C SER A 774 16.80 -19.14 -22.80
N SER A 775 15.84 -19.47 -23.65
CA SER A 775 15.48 -20.86 -24.01
C SER A 775 16.61 -21.57 -24.76
N VAL A 776 17.27 -20.86 -25.69
CA VAL A 776 18.43 -21.37 -26.43
C VAL A 776 19.61 -21.62 -25.50
N LEU A 777 19.87 -20.69 -24.57
CA LEU A 777 20.95 -20.82 -23.59
C LEU A 777 20.68 -21.97 -22.59
N ALA A 778 19.44 -22.10 -22.11
CA ALA A 778 19.03 -23.18 -21.22
C ALA A 778 19.16 -24.56 -21.89
N MET A 779 18.85 -24.66 -23.18
CA MET A 779 19.05 -25.88 -23.97
C MET A 779 20.55 -26.24 -24.09
N ILE A 780 21.41 -25.27 -24.42
CA ILE A 780 22.86 -25.47 -24.55
C ILE A 780 23.46 -25.93 -23.21
N VAL A 781 23.08 -25.27 -22.11
CA VAL A 781 23.55 -25.62 -20.76
C VAL A 781 23.00 -26.98 -20.32
N GLY A 782 21.73 -27.27 -20.62
CA GLY A 782 21.09 -28.56 -20.32
C GLY A 782 21.81 -29.73 -21.01
N LEU A 783 22.13 -29.58 -22.30
CA LEU A 783 22.91 -30.56 -23.07
C LEU A 783 24.32 -30.75 -22.51
N ALA A 784 25.00 -29.67 -22.13
CA ALA A 784 26.36 -29.73 -21.58
C ALA A 784 26.43 -30.39 -20.19
N ILE A 785 25.37 -30.27 -19.39
CA ILE A 785 25.33 -30.79 -18.01
C ILE A 785 24.70 -32.19 -17.93
N GLN A 786 23.98 -32.65 -18.96
CA GLN A 786 23.24 -33.92 -18.98
C GLN A 786 24.06 -35.12 -18.45
N ILE A 787 25.29 -35.31 -18.93
CA ILE A 787 26.16 -36.43 -18.51
C ILE A 787 26.58 -36.29 -17.05
N ASN A 788 26.83 -35.08 -16.56
CA ASN A 788 27.20 -34.85 -15.17
C ASN A 788 26.03 -35.12 -14.22
N ILE A 789 24.81 -34.72 -14.60
CA ILE A 789 23.59 -35.02 -13.84
C ILE A 789 23.33 -36.52 -13.82
N SER A 790 23.44 -37.20 -14.96
CA SER A 790 23.28 -38.65 -15.06
C SER A 790 24.23 -39.38 -14.10
N ASN A 791 25.51 -39.01 -14.08
CA ASN A 791 26.48 -39.60 -13.14
C ASN A 791 26.12 -39.39 -11.65
N VAL A 792 25.58 -38.21 -11.30
CA VAL A 792 25.11 -37.93 -9.93
C VAL A 792 23.95 -38.84 -9.56
N PHE A 793 22.91 -38.92 -10.40
CA PHE A 793 21.74 -39.76 -10.14
C PHE A 793 22.12 -41.24 -10.08
N SER A 794 22.93 -41.73 -11.01
CA SER A 794 23.44 -43.10 -10.98
C SER A 794 24.26 -43.38 -9.73
N GLY A 795 25.05 -42.42 -9.24
CA GLY A 795 25.78 -42.56 -7.98
C GLY A 795 24.86 -42.68 -6.75
N ILE A 796 23.73 -41.97 -6.74
CA ILE A 796 22.70 -42.09 -5.68
C ILE A 796 22.03 -43.46 -5.76
N VAL A 797 21.65 -43.90 -6.97
CA VAL A 797 21.01 -45.22 -7.20
C VAL A 797 21.92 -46.36 -6.78
N ILE A 798 23.21 -46.34 -7.18
CA ILE A 798 24.20 -47.35 -6.76
C ILE A 798 24.33 -47.40 -5.22
N ASN A 799 24.30 -46.25 -4.53
CA ASN A 799 24.36 -46.21 -3.06
C ASN A 799 23.07 -46.67 -2.38
N MET A 800 21.91 -46.51 -3.05
CA MET A 800 20.60 -46.89 -2.54
C MET A 800 20.33 -48.39 -2.74
N ASP A 801 20.50 -48.90 -3.96
CA ASP A 801 20.25 -50.29 -4.32
C ASP A 801 21.38 -51.22 -3.85
N ARG A 802 22.58 -50.66 -3.63
CA ARG A 802 23.80 -51.35 -3.17
C ARG A 802 24.06 -52.67 -3.90
N PRO A 803 24.13 -52.69 -5.24
CA PRO A 803 24.48 -53.90 -6.00
C PRO A 803 25.90 -54.41 -5.67
N PHE A 804 26.75 -53.53 -5.14
CA PHE A 804 28.06 -53.84 -4.59
C PHE A 804 28.42 -52.82 -3.49
N ARG A 805 29.38 -53.18 -2.65
CA ARG A 805 29.86 -52.38 -1.52
C ARG A 805 31.36 -52.14 -1.61
N ILE A 806 31.85 -51.13 -0.90
CA ILE A 806 33.29 -50.91 -0.74
C ILE A 806 33.91 -52.15 -0.09
N GLY A 807 34.95 -52.70 -0.71
CA GLY A 807 35.61 -53.97 -0.37
C GLY A 807 35.17 -55.17 -1.21
N ASP A 808 34.07 -55.08 -1.97
CA ASP A 808 33.63 -56.18 -2.83
C ASP A 808 34.55 -56.30 -4.06
N TRP A 809 34.88 -57.53 -4.44
CA TRP A 809 35.48 -57.81 -5.74
C TRP A 809 34.38 -57.93 -6.79
N ILE A 810 34.43 -57.08 -7.81
CA ILE A 810 33.38 -57.01 -8.82
C ILE A 810 33.96 -56.92 -10.23
N LYS A 811 33.14 -57.27 -11.22
CA LYS A 811 33.34 -56.97 -12.63
C LYS A 811 32.14 -56.19 -13.16
N ILE A 812 32.38 -55.06 -13.81
CA ILE A 812 31.35 -54.17 -14.36
C ILE A 812 31.46 -54.19 -15.90
N GLY A 813 30.51 -54.81 -16.59
CA GLY A 813 30.50 -54.92 -18.05
C GLY A 813 31.80 -55.49 -18.62
N GLU A 814 32.37 -54.78 -19.60
CA GLU A 814 33.64 -55.13 -20.26
C GLU A 814 34.89 -54.68 -19.47
N PHE A 815 34.72 -53.99 -18.34
CA PHE A 815 35.85 -53.55 -17.52
C PHE A 815 36.50 -54.72 -16.76
N ASP A 816 37.80 -54.60 -16.49
CA ASP A 816 38.57 -55.57 -15.71
C ASP A 816 38.00 -55.75 -14.29
N GLU A 817 38.16 -56.96 -13.74
CA GLU A 817 37.81 -57.24 -12.34
C GLU A 817 38.68 -56.44 -11.35
N GLY A 818 38.07 -55.96 -10.27
CA GLY A 818 38.79 -55.21 -9.23
C GLY A 818 38.01 -55.09 -7.92
N GLU A 819 38.72 -54.71 -6.87
CA GLU A 819 38.14 -54.43 -5.55
C GLU A 819 37.58 -53.00 -5.50
N VAL A 820 36.34 -52.82 -5.06
CA VAL A 820 35.74 -51.49 -4.92
C VAL A 820 36.41 -50.74 -3.76
N ILE A 821 37.14 -49.67 -4.06
CA ILE A 821 37.83 -48.86 -3.04
C ILE A 821 37.01 -47.63 -2.65
N ASP A 822 36.30 -47.02 -3.61
CA ASP A 822 35.59 -45.75 -3.41
C ASP A 822 34.40 -45.66 -4.36
N ILE A 823 33.26 -45.19 -3.86
CA ILE A 823 32.07 -44.84 -4.64
C ILE A 823 31.76 -43.38 -4.32
N ASN A 824 32.19 -42.46 -5.20
CA ASN A 824 31.89 -41.04 -5.03
C ASN A 824 30.71 -40.63 -5.92
N TRP A 825 30.30 -39.36 -5.82
CA TRP A 825 29.13 -38.84 -6.55
C TRP A 825 29.24 -38.88 -8.08
N ARG A 826 30.45 -39.07 -8.64
CA ARG A 826 30.72 -39.06 -10.09
C ARG A 826 31.13 -40.42 -10.64
N ALA A 827 31.89 -41.19 -9.87
CA ALA A 827 32.54 -42.42 -10.35
C ALA A 827 32.72 -43.45 -9.24
N THR A 828 32.70 -44.71 -9.67
CA THR A 828 33.09 -45.89 -8.89
C THR A 828 34.53 -46.24 -9.21
N ARG A 829 35.36 -46.42 -8.18
CA ARG A 829 36.79 -46.69 -8.32
C ARG A 829 37.12 -48.09 -7.86
N LEU A 830 37.68 -48.88 -8.77
CA LEU A 830 38.13 -50.24 -8.55
C LEU A 830 39.66 -50.26 -8.46
N LYS A 831 40.21 -51.04 -7.54
CA LYS A 831 41.64 -51.37 -7.52
C LYS A 831 41.81 -52.74 -8.17
N ARG A 832 42.51 -52.75 -9.28
CA ARG A 832 42.85 -53.98 -10.01
C ARG A 832 43.99 -54.72 -9.31
N ARG A 833 44.19 -55.98 -9.67
CA ARG A 833 45.24 -56.86 -9.11
C ARG A 833 46.66 -56.38 -9.43
N ASP A 834 46.85 -55.62 -10.51
CA ASP A 834 48.12 -54.97 -10.88
C ASP A 834 48.44 -53.75 -9.99
N GLY A 835 47.56 -53.40 -9.06
CA GLY A 835 47.69 -52.23 -8.18
C GLY A 835 47.18 -50.93 -8.79
N CYS A 836 46.73 -50.93 -10.06
CA CYS A 836 46.19 -49.75 -10.72
C CYS A 836 44.76 -49.45 -10.29
N MET A 837 44.42 -48.16 -10.25
CA MET A 837 43.05 -47.69 -9.99
C MET A 837 42.29 -47.50 -11.31
N LEU A 838 41.18 -48.20 -11.46
CA LEU A 838 40.23 -48.03 -12.56
C LEU A 838 39.05 -47.18 -12.07
N SER A 839 38.82 -46.02 -12.69
CA SER A 839 37.73 -45.11 -12.33
C SER A 839 36.63 -45.14 -13.39
N ILE A 840 35.48 -45.72 -13.06
CA ILE A 840 34.35 -45.91 -13.97
C ILE A 840 33.29 -44.82 -13.66
N PRO A 841 32.83 -44.03 -14.64
CA PRO A 841 31.71 -43.10 -14.44
C PRO A 841 30.48 -43.84 -13.91
N ASN A 842 29.78 -43.26 -12.93
CA ASN A 842 28.63 -43.92 -12.30
C ASN A 842 27.50 -44.21 -13.29
N SER A 843 27.28 -43.36 -14.31
CA SER A 843 26.28 -43.61 -15.35
C SER A 843 26.57 -44.91 -16.09
N GLN A 844 27.84 -45.12 -16.44
CA GLN A 844 28.29 -46.34 -17.11
C GLN A 844 28.29 -47.56 -16.18
N ALA A 845 28.61 -47.37 -14.90
CA ALA A 845 28.58 -48.44 -13.90
C ALA A 845 27.15 -48.93 -13.60
N ALA A 846 26.17 -48.02 -13.58
CA ALA A 846 24.77 -48.34 -13.32
C ALA A 846 24.06 -49.03 -14.51
N GLU A 847 24.47 -48.70 -15.74
CA GLU A 847 23.89 -49.27 -16.96
C GLU A 847 24.52 -50.62 -17.35
N ALA A 848 25.72 -50.92 -16.86
CA ALA A 848 26.44 -52.15 -17.18
C ALA A 848 25.97 -53.34 -16.33
N ALA A 849 26.10 -54.56 -16.89
CA ALA A 849 25.92 -55.78 -16.12
C ALA A 849 27.01 -55.92 -15.05
N ILE A 850 26.61 -56.15 -13.80
CA ILE A 850 27.53 -56.26 -12.65
C ILE A 850 27.59 -57.70 -12.19
N VAL A 851 28.80 -58.25 -12.08
CA VAL A 851 29.07 -59.52 -11.42
C VAL A 851 29.77 -59.22 -10.10
N ASN A 852 29.12 -59.51 -8.98
CA ASN A 852 29.69 -59.38 -7.65
C ASN A 852 30.19 -60.74 -7.17
N PHE A 853 31.48 -60.86 -6.85
CA PHE A 853 32.09 -62.11 -6.43
C PHE A 853 32.05 -62.33 -4.91
N TYR A 854 31.37 -61.45 -4.16
CA TYR A 854 31.35 -61.44 -2.69
C TYR A 854 29.94 -61.40 -2.07
N TYR A 855 28.89 -61.14 -2.87
CA TYR A 855 27.49 -61.03 -2.45
C TYR A 855 26.61 -61.97 -3.30
N PRO A 856 25.59 -62.66 -2.75
CA PRO A 856 25.04 -62.56 -1.38
C PRO A 856 25.84 -63.31 -0.30
N GLU A 857 26.64 -64.31 -0.69
CA GLU A 857 27.51 -65.08 0.21
C GLU A 857 28.98 -64.89 -0.22
N LYS A 858 29.92 -64.99 0.72
CA LYS A 858 31.36 -64.86 0.43
C LYS A 858 31.95 -66.09 -0.28
N VAL A 859 31.10 -66.98 -0.77
CA VAL A 859 31.48 -68.24 -1.40
C VAL A 859 31.34 -68.09 -2.92
N TYR A 860 32.42 -68.33 -3.65
CA TYR A 860 32.38 -68.31 -5.12
C TYR A 860 32.88 -69.63 -5.70
N TRP A 861 32.29 -70.01 -6.83
CA TRP A 861 32.63 -71.24 -7.55
C TRP A 861 33.68 -70.98 -8.63
N LEU A 862 34.64 -71.88 -8.72
CA LEU A 862 35.58 -71.99 -9.84
C LEU A 862 35.41 -73.36 -10.50
N TRP A 863 35.40 -73.40 -11.82
CA TRP A 863 35.17 -74.63 -12.60
C TRP A 863 36.23 -74.86 -13.72
N PRO A 864 37.54 -74.91 -13.42
CA PRO A 864 38.52 -75.20 -14.45
C PRO A 864 38.26 -76.54 -15.15
N THR A 865 38.72 -76.63 -16.39
CA THR A 865 38.56 -77.83 -17.22
C THR A 865 39.85 -78.61 -17.28
N VAL A 866 39.80 -79.89 -16.90
CA VAL A 866 40.92 -80.84 -16.99
C VAL A 866 40.69 -81.77 -18.18
N TYR A 867 41.72 -81.93 -19.02
CA TYR A 867 41.71 -82.83 -20.16
C TYR A 867 42.58 -84.06 -19.90
N ILE A 868 41.98 -85.24 -19.90
CA ILE A 868 42.64 -86.52 -19.59
C ILE A 868 42.57 -87.43 -20.80
N HIS A 869 43.58 -88.26 -21.04
CA HIS A 869 43.53 -89.21 -22.15
C HIS A 869 42.33 -90.17 -22.02
N PRO A 870 41.51 -90.41 -23.06
CA PRO A 870 40.29 -91.24 -22.98
C PRO A 870 40.48 -92.71 -22.57
N LYS A 871 41.73 -93.18 -22.45
CA LYS A 871 42.07 -94.57 -22.12
C LYS A 871 41.79 -94.91 -20.65
N HIS A 872 41.67 -93.89 -19.80
CA HIS A 872 41.45 -94.05 -18.38
C HIS A 872 39.94 -94.02 -18.06
N PRO A 873 39.41 -95.00 -17.30
CA PRO A 873 37.98 -95.09 -17.06
C PRO A 873 37.48 -93.91 -16.20
N PRO A 874 36.34 -93.26 -16.55
CA PRO A 874 35.92 -92.02 -15.90
C PRO A 874 35.70 -92.09 -14.40
N PHE A 875 35.20 -93.22 -13.85
CA PHE A 875 35.01 -93.36 -12.41
C PHE A 875 36.34 -93.26 -11.64
N ARG A 876 37.43 -93.78 -12.20
CA ARG A 876 38.76 -93.76 -11.59
C ARG A 876 39.36 -92.37 -11.66
N VAL A 877 39.22 -91.69 -12.81
CA VAL A 877 39.68 -90.30 -12.99
C VAL A 877 38.94 -89.36 -12.04
N LYS A 878 37.61 -89.48 -11.94
CA LYS A 878 36.80 -88.68 -11.00
C LYS A 878 37.27 -88.82 -9.56
N LYS A 879 37.50 -90.06 -9.09
CA LYS A 879 37.98 -90.29 -7.72
C LYS A 879 39.33 -89.60 -7.45
N ILE A 880 40.28 -89.72 -8.39
CA ILE A 880 41.62 -89.16 -8.23
C ILE A 880 41.59 -87.63 -8.26
N LEU A 881 40.79 -87.05 -9.16
CA LEU A 881 40.56 -85.61 -9.20
C LEU A 881 39.83 -85.14 -7.92
N GLN A 882 38.97 -85.96 -7.31
CA GLN A 882 38.28 -85.62 -6.05
C GLN A 882 39.31 -85.55 -4.92
N ASP A 883 40.16 -86.56 -4.79
CA ASP A 883 41.25 -86.60 -3.82
C ASP A 883 42.24 -85.44 -4.03
N ALA A 884 42.46 -85.03 -5.28
CA ALA A 884 43.30 -83.88 -5.61
C ALA A 884 42.69 -82.56 -5.15
N LEU A 885 41.38 -82.37 -5.35
CA LEU A 885 40.69 -81.17 -4.86
C LEU A 885 40.66 -81.15 -3.33
N LEU A 886 40.30 -82.26 -2.68
CA LEU A 886 40.26 -82.35 -1.21
C LEU A 886 41.62 -82.12 -0.52
N SER A 887 42.74 -82.21 -1.26
CA SER A 887 44.09 -81.92 -0.75
C SER A 887 44.63 -80.53 -1.16
N ALA A 888 43.85 -79.74 -1.90
CA ALA A 888 44.24 -78.39 -2.31
C ALA A 888 44.07 -77.41 -1.14
N ASP A 889 45.07 -76.56 -0.95
CA ASP A 889 45.03 -75.52 0.07
C ASP A 889 44.05 -74.41 -0.34
N LYS A 890 43.32 -73.85 0.65
CA LYS A 890 42.41 -72.71 0.52
C LYS A 890 41.15 -72.91 -0.35
N ILE A 891 40.77 -74.16 -0.64
CA ILE A 891 39.41 -74.45 -1.13
C ILE A 891 38.49 -74.79 0.05
N LEU A 892 37.20 -74.53 -0.10
CA LEU A 892 36.19 -74.96 0.87
C LEU A 892 35.86 -76.45 0.65
N HIS A 893 35.73 -77.18 1.76
CA HIS A 893 35.33 -78.59 1.74
C HIS A 893 33.80 -78.78 1.87
N ASP A 894 33.08 -77.73 2.26
CA ASP A 894 31.62 -77.66 2.28
C ASP A 894 31.18 -76.33 1.60
N PRO A 895 30.47 -76.36 0.46
CA PRO A 895 30.02 -77.55 -0.27
C PRO A 895 31.19 -78.33 -0.88
N GLU A 896 31.04 -79.67 -0.98
CA GLU A 896 32.08 -80.56 -1.48
C GLU A 896 32.42 -80.25 -2.95
N PRO A 897 33.70 -80.31 -3.37
CA PRO A 897 34.07 -80.17 -4.77
C PRO A 897 33.35 -81.19 -5.67
N VAL A 898 32.93 -80.75 -6.85
CA VAL A 898 32.13 -81.54 -7.79
C VAL A 898 32.91 -81.77 -9.07
N ILE A 899 32.96 -83.04 -9.51
CA ILE A 899 33.66 -83.42 -10.73
C ILE A 899 32.69 -83.97 -11.75
N ILE A 900 32.48 -83.18 -12.79
CA ILE A 900 31.56 -83.48 -13.86
C ILE A 900 32.36 -83.95 -15.06
N PHE A 901 32.08 -85.17 -15.52
CA PHE A 901 32.58 -85.66 -16.78
C PHE A 901 31.67 -85.15 -17.88
N THR A 902 32.18 -84.27 -18.73
CA THR A 902 31.37 -83.53 -19.71
C THR A 902 31.32 -84.20 -21.08
N GLY A 903 32.18 -85.19 -21.31
CA GLY A 903 32.20 -85.99 -22.53
C GLY A 903 33.61 -86.37 -22.97
N ILE A 904 33.68 -87.03 -24.11
CA ILE A 904 34.93 -87.42 -24.79
C ILE A 904 34.93 -86.76 -26.16
N ASN A 905 36.03 -86.12 -26.52
CA ASN A 905 36.31 -85.70 -27.89
C ASN A 905 37.45 -86.55 -28.48
N GLU A 906 37.88 -86.28 -29.70
CA GLU A 906 38.86 -87.09 -30.45
C GLU A 906 40.20 -87.31 -29.71
N TRP A 907 40.57 -86.44 -28.77
CA TRP A 907 41.88 -86.45 -28.11
C TRP A 907 41.82 -86.42 -26.57
N ALA A 908 40.67 -86.13 -25.96
CA ALA A 908 40.52 -85.97 -24.52
C ALA A 908 39.14 -86.39 -23.97
N ALA A 909 39.16 -87.06 -22.83
CA ALA A 909 38.07 -87.10 -21.88
C ALA A 909 38.10 -85.80 -21.06
N THR A 910 37.00 -85.04 -21.09
CA THR A 910 36.92 -83.69 -20.49
C THR A 910 36.21 -83.74 -19.14
N TYR A 911 36.81 -83.10 -18.14
CA TYR A 911 36.29 -83.02 -16.78
C TYR A 911 36.22 -81.56 -16.33
N TRP A 912 35.06 -81.12 -15.86
CA TRP A 912 34.93 -79.88 -15.09
C TRP A 912 35.19 -80.21 -13.62
N ILE A 913 36.15 -79.52 -13.02
CA ILE A 913 36.46 -79.61 -11.60
C ILE A 913 35.91 -78.35 -10.91
N ALA A 914 34.73 -78.45 -10.33
CA ALA A 914 34.07 -77.35 -9.66
C ALA A 914 34.41 -77.35 -8.16
N PHE A 915 34.88 -76.23 -7.62
CA PHE A 915 35.18 -76.09 -6.19
C PHE A 915 34.89 -74.67 -5.70
N CYS A 916 34.67 -74.54 -4.40
CA CYS A 916 34.36 -73.27 -3.75
C CYS A 916 35.59 -72.68 -3.05
N ALA A 917 35.60 -71.36 -2.93
CA ALA A 917 36.54 -70.61 -2.09
C ALA A 917 35.84 -69.43 -1.41
N ASP A 918 36.38 -68.97 -0.28
CA ASP A 918 35.81 -67.92 0.58
C ASP A 918 36.43 -66.52 0.37
N ASN A 919 37.50 -66.42 -0.42
CA ASN A 919 38.18 -65.16 -0.72
C ASN A 919 38.62 -65.05 -2.17
N TYR A 920 37.88 -64.25 -2.95
CA TYR A 920 38.15 -64.03 -4.38
C TYR A 920 39.53 -63.42 -4.65
N ALA A 921 40.09 -62.66 -3.71
CA ALA A 921 41.42 -62.07 -3.85
C ALA A 921 42.50 -63.15 -4.08
N ASP A 922 42.32 -64.36 -3.55
CA ASP A 922 43.29 -65.45 -3.64
C ASP A 922 43.10 -66.36 -4.86
N LYS A 923 42.12 -66.08 -5.75
CA LYS A 923 41.74 -66.88 -6.93
C LYS A 923 42.91 -67.56 -7.66
N TYR A 924 43.96 -66.81 -8.02
CA TYR A 924 45.08 -67.36 -8.77
C TYR A 924 45.98 -68.27 -7.93
N SER A 925 46.20 -67.93 -6.66
CA SER A 925 46.93 -68.79 -5.72
C SER A 925 46.17 -70.08 -5.44
N ILE A 926 44.85 -70.02 -5.36
CA ILE A 926 43.98 -71.19 -5.20
C ILE A 926 44.01 -72.06 -6.46
N LEU A 927 43.90 -71.45 -7.65
CA LEU A 927 43.99 -72.19 -8.91
C LEU A 927 45.36 -72.86 -9.08
N GLU A 928 46.45 -72.19 -8.72
CA GLU A 928 47.80 -72.76 -8.72
C GLU A 928 47.89 -73.98 -7.78
N SER A 929 47.38 -73.85 -6.56
CA SER A 929 47.29 -74.95 -5.58
C SER A 929 46.52 -76.14 -6.14
N VAL A 930 45.32 -75.90 -6.69
CA VAL A 930 44.47 -76.93 -7.29
C VAL A 930 45.16 -77.61 -8.47
N TRP A 931 45.72 -76.84 -9.42
CA TRP A 931 46.41 -77.41 -10.57
C TRP A 931 47.64 -78.23 -10.17
N THR A 932 48.36 -77.79 -9.14
CA THR A 932 49.51 -78.52 -8.59
C THR A 932 49.09 -79.85 -7.99
N ARG A 933 48.01 -79.88 -7.20
CA ARG A 933 47.46 -81.13 -6.63
C ARG A 933 46.91 -82.05 -7.70
N VAL A 934 46.17 -81.51 -8.67
CA VAL A 934 45.65 -82.27 -9.82
C VAL A 934 46.79 -82.93 -10.57
N TRP A 935 47.83 -82.18 -10.91
CA TRP A 935 49.01 -82.71 -11.60
C TRP A 935 49.71 -83.81 -10.76
N PHE A 936 49.92 -83.58 -9.47
CA PHE A 936 50.57 -84.54 -8.57
C PHE A 936 49.77 -85.85 -8.43
N HIS A 937 48.46 -85.76 -8.22
CA HIS A 937 47.60 -86.93 -8.03
C HIS A 937 47.41 -87.73 -9.32
N LEU A 938 47.28 -87.06 -10.47
CA LEU A 938 47.21 -87.74 -11.77
C LEU A 938 48.50 -88.49 -12.09
N ASN A 939 49.66 -87.86 -11.90
CA ASN A 939 50.96 -88.50 -12.13
C ASN A 939 51.21 -89.67 -11.18
N ARG A 940 50.87 -89.52 -9.89
CA ARG A 940 51.02 -90.61 -8.90
C ARG A 940 50.13 -91.81 -9.21
N ALA A 941 49.01 -91.60 -9.90
CA ALA A 941 48.07 -92.64 -10.29
C ALA A 941 48.31 -93.21 -11.70
N ASP A 942 49.40 -92.79 -12.38
CA ASP A 942 49.76 -93.13 -13.76
C ASP A 942 48.64 -92.79 -14.77
N ILE A 943 47.98 -91.65 -14.55
CA ILE A 943 46.96 -91.11 -15.46
C ILE A 943 47.60 -90.04 -16.33
N ALA A 944 47.67 -90.31 -17.63
CA ALA A 944 48.28 -89.41 -18.59
C ALA A 944 47.35 -88.22 -18.91
N PRO A 945 47.87 -86.97 -18.92
CA PRO A 945 47.13 -85.84 -19.48
C PRO A 945 46.85 -86.08 -20.96
N ALA A 946 45.75 -85.51 -21.47
CA ALA A 946 45.47 -85.57 -22.89
C ALA A 946 46.54 -84.80 -23.68
N VAL A 947 47.07 -85.41 -24.73
CA VAL A 947 47.99 -84.75 -25.67
C VAL A 947 47.31 -84.73 -27.03
N MET A 948 47.07 -83.55 -27.57
CA MET A 948 46.58 -83.40 -28.93
C MET A 948 47.68 -83.86 -29.89
N ARG A 949 47.47 -84.99 -30.59
CA ARG A 949 48.43 -85.54 -31.55
C ARG A 949 47.85 -85.41 -32.95
N GLN A 950 48.46 -84.56 -33.78
CA GLN A 950 48.13 -84.47 -35.22
C GLN A 950 49.08 -85.37 -36.01
N GLU A 951 48.54 -86.32 -36.76
CA GLU A 951 49.28 -87.05 -37.79
C GLU A 951 49.08 -86.33 -39.13
N ILE A 952 50.14 -85.69 -39.64
CA ILE A 952 50.13 -85.01 -40.93
C ILE A 952 50.64 -86.00 -41.99
N TYR A 953 49.75 -86.43 -42.89
CA TYR A 953 50.15 -87.22 -44.06
C TYR A 953 50.72 -86.30 -45.15
N ILE A 954 52.04 -86.34 -45.36
CA ILE A 954 52.71 -85.56 -46.42
C ILE A 954 52.74 -86.41 -47.71
N PHE A 955 51.90 -86.06 -48.68
CA PHE A 955 51.88 -86.67 -50.02
C PHE A 955 52.97 -86.01 -50.91
N LYS A 956 53.94 -86.79 -51.41
CA LYS A 956 54.95 -86.31 -52.38
C LYS A 956 54.41 -86.48 -53.81
N GLY A 957 53.86 -85.42 -54.39
CA GLY A 957 53.55 -85.34 -55.82
C GLY A 957 54.64 -84.56 -56.57
N GLU A 958 55.18 -85.14 -57.64
CA GLU A 958 56.13 -84.52 -58.56
C GLU A 958 55.51 -83.30 -59.29
N LYS A 959 56.38 -82.32 -59.58
CA LYS A 959 56.05 -81.01 -60.15
C LYS A 959 56.56 -80.97 -61.59
N ASN A 960 55.66 -80.78 -62.56
CA ASN A 960 55.96 -80.32 -63.94
C ASN A 960 54.88 -79.30 -64.31
N SER A 961 55.22 -78.00 -64.40
CA SER A 961 55.52 -77.26 -65.65
C SER A 961 54.29 -77.24 -66.58
N ASP A 962 53.55 -76.15 -66.77
CA ASP A 962 53.99 -74.85 -67.32
C ASP A 962 52.85 -73.79 -67.27
N PRO A 963 53.11 -72.52 -67.64
CA PRO A 963 52.41 -71.35 -67.10
C PRO A 963 51.43 -70.60 -68.04
N ALA A 964 50.57 -69.80 -67.40
CA ALA A 964 49.85 -68.60 -67.89
C ALA A 964 48.66 -68.82 -68.86
N PRO A 965 47.67 -67.89 -68.99
CA PRO A 965 47.78 -66.45 -68.70
C PRO A 965 46.56 -65.71 -68.11
N SER A 966 46.85 -64.49 -67.66
CA SER A 966 46.03 -63.26 -67.75
C SER A 966 44.56 -63.30 -67.32
N GLY A 967 44.27 -62.64 -66.20
CA GLY A 967 42.92 -62.19 -65.89
C GLY A 967 42.94 -61.26 -64.69
N LYS A 968 42.93 -59.95 -64.98
CA LYS A 968 42.48 -58.82 -64.15
C LYS A 968 42.18 -59.17 -62.69
N THR A 969 42.90 -58.59 -61.75
CA THR A 969 42.41 -58.34 -60.39
C THR A 969 41.21 -57.40 -60.46
N PRO A 970 39.98 -57.83 -60.06
CA PRO A 970 38.93 -56.91 -59.67
C PRO A 970 38.97 -56.73 -58.13
N PRO A 971 38.45 -55.61 -57.64
CA PRO A 971 38.54 -55.23 -56.23
C PRO A 971 37.52 -56.02 -55.41
N PHE A 972 37.81 -56.30 -54.14
CA PHE A 972 36.76 -56.72 -53.22
C PHE A 972 36.78 -55.89 -51.94
N GLU A 973 35.81 -55.00 -51.93
CA GLU A 973 35.18 -54.33 -50.81
C GLU A 973 34.88 -55.29 -49.66
N GLN A 974 34.94 -54.77 -48.44
CA GLN A 974 34.21 -55.33 -47.30
C GLN A 974 32.71 -55.29 -47.61
N PRO A 975 31.95 -56.38 -47.35
CA PRO A 975 30.81 -56.22 -46.44
C PRO A 975 30.43 -57.48 -45.64
N GLU A 976 29.55 -57.23 -44.67
CA GLU A 976 28.97 -58.04 -43.60
C GLU A 976 28.23 -59.34 -43.98
N GLU A 977 28.06 -60.16 -42.93
CA GLU A 977 26.92 -61.06 -42.63
C GLU A 977 26.50 -62.15 -43.63
N ILE A 978 26.79 -63.42 -43.28
CA ILE A 978 25.88 -64.56 -43.52
C ILE A 978 25.98 -65.54 -42.34
N PHE A 979 24.96 -65.57 -41.48
CA PHE A 979 24.20 -66.76 -41.03
C PHE A 979 23.43 -66.49 -39.73
N ARG A 980 22.13 -66.17 -39.89
CA ARG A 980 21.07 -66.36 -38.90
C ARG A 980 20.45 -67.76 -39.02
N ALA A 981 19.78 -68.15 -37.93
CA ALA A 981 18.78 -69.23 -37.72
C ALA A 981 19.34 -70.59 -37.26
N ALA A 982 18.79 -71.31 -36.26
CA ALA A 982 17.70 -71.14 -35.26
C ALA A 982 17.78 -72.37 -34.28
N PRO A 983 16.74 -72.76 -33.52
CA PRO A 983 16.32 -72.27 -32.20
C PRO A 983 16.34 -73.37 -31.09
N PHE A 984 16.21 -73.01 -29.81
CA PHE A 984 15.62 -73.92 -28.81
C PHE A 984 14.79 -73.17 -27.76
N LEU A 985 13.69 -73.84 -27.39
CA LEU A 985 12.49 -73.37 -26.70
C LEU A 985 12.68 -73.11 -25.20
N SER A 986 11.98 -72.09 -24.68
CA SER A 986 11.35 -72.18 -23.36
C SER A 986 10.02 -71.41 -23.31
N THR A 987 8.94 -72.19 -23.16
CA THR A 987 7.63 -71.91 -22.54
C THR A 987 7.80 -71.18 -21.19
N HIS A 988 6.94 -70.30 -20.66
CA HIS A 988 5.48 -70.14 -20.61
C HIS A 988 5.19 -68.65 -20.24
N SER A 989 4.29 -67.92 -20.92
CA SER A 989 2.87 -67.70 -20.60
C SER A 989 2.55 -66.32 -19.98
N LEU A 990 1.75 -65.54 -20.74
CA LEU A 990 0.55 -64.78 -20.33
C LEU A 990 0.65 -63.83 -19.10
N VAL A 991 0.39 -62.54 -19.30
CA VAL A 991 -0.95 -61.91 -19.18
C VAL A 991 -0.82 -60.38 -19.35
N ASN A 992 -1.58 -59.89 -20.33
CA ASN A 992 -2.29 -58.61 -20.52
C ASN A 992 -1.77 -57.26 -20.00
N GLN A 993 -1.79 -56.33 -20.96
CA GLN A 993 -2.44 -55.01 -20.92
C GLN A 993 -3.20 -54.64 -19.64
N GLY A 994 -2.82 -53.46 -19.12
CA GLY A 994 -3.52 -52.62 -18.15
C GLY A 994 -2.74 -51.32 -18.04
#